data_AF-A0A2G2GJ40-F1
#
_entry.id   AF-A0A2G2GJ40-F1
#
_cell.length_a   1.000
_cell.length_b   1.000
_cell.length_c   1.000
_cell.angle_alpha   90.00
_cell.angle_beta   90.00
_cell.angle_gamma   90.00
#
_symmetry.space_group_name_H-M   'P 1'
#
loop_
_entity.id
_entity.type
_entity.pdbx_description
1 polymer ?
#
loop_
_entity_poly.entity_id
_entity_poly.type
_entity_poly.pdbx_seq_one_letter_code
_entity_poly.pdbx_strand_id
1 'polypeptide(L)'
;MSKTDKNLEFIGYDLGHGETAVGRAYSGSAREPEILEHMGERSFVTAIAKGKSGVRIGAQAVNLAAIGDKKDKVWVKFKSRDVTDAETQIPTQLFTKTLFGDLAKEKKTQGMGESHFIVGCPSGWDANDRANYTKLMQSSGLKKVRIVPESRAALMTALEQGYLSLEAARSSVLIVDIGSSTTDFTYCMDLDAEDVGHNILGSGLLDSLIFDRNLARQPERKKIEKLIARFPYYRPILEYWCRLAKEQYFNGEELPVEMIRRLPVAGGVLFEIRMDKEDAKEILKAKIPALNGFNWPETFDYALKEAVSGLGGREPQTVLLTGGASRLPLIAPACEKAFPKARVVRGAEPEFAIARGLAWLGRFEFLHASFKSSVTELVAENGPVFEKAKAASEALGDVLAPVLVDALIEACVIPAFADWRKGTIKNLDSVEAALNKRVKIWLGSDDAQATLKPEIEKWFASLQRDIEHITDPLCRDHGLPAMVLSLDDNAHVSRHLEGLSVAAPQVASLENDTALAGTTVSAILIGVLLAKANLLAPLLANPLGIAVGGAIGVGGFFFGRKALEGKLRTANVPILARKLMTNGRIRKAANSQRADLIKDVAKAWNEQASMRFTDELIEMLETAFLQRTHERAVLFLL
;
A
#
# COMPACT_ATOMS: atom_id res chain seq x y z
N MET A 1 -7.20 2.94 15.62
CA MET A 1 -7.09 4.41 15.43
C MET A 1 -7.65 5.17 16.62
N SER A 2 -6.92 6.18 17.13
CA SER A 2 -7.43 7.07 18.18
C SER A 2 -8.57 7.97 17.68
N LYS A 3 -9.35 8.57 18.59
CA LYS A 3 -10.40 9.54 18.23
C LYS A 3 -9.83 10.76 17.48
N THR A 4 -8.57 11.10 17.76
CA THR A 4 -7.80 12.15 17.08
C THR A 4 -7.46 11.75 15.65
N ASP A 5 -7.07 10.49 15.43
CA ASP A 5 -6.72 9.98 14.09
C ASP A 5 -7.93 9.88 13.17
N LYS A 6 -9.16 9.74 13.70
CA LYS A 6 -10.40 9.68 12.91
C LYS A 6 -10.88 11.04 12.40
N ASN A 7 -10.31 12.14 12.89
CA ASN A 7 -10.71 13.51 12.55
C ASN A 7 -9.64 14.27 11.75
N LEU A 8 -8.62 13.59 11.23
CA LEU A 8 -7.59 14.24 10.40
C LEU A 8 -8.21 14.68 9.08
N GLU A 9 -8.01 15.95 8.74
CA GLU A 9 -8.52 16.58 7.53
C GLU A 9 -7.47 16.58 6.43
N PHE A 10 -7.84 16.06 5.26
CA PHE A 10 -7.03 16.08 4.04
C PHE A 10 -7.68 17.02 3.04
N ILE A 11 -6.92 18.02 2.60
CA ILE A 11 -7.35 19.04 1.66
C ILE A 11 -6.63 18.80 0.34
N GLY A 12 -7.39 18.38 -0.67
CA GLY A 12 -6.95 18.34 -2.06
C GLY A 12 -7.01 19.74 -2.65
N TYR A 13 -5.86 20.33 -2.92
CA TYR A 13 -5.75 21.69 -3.48
C TYR A 13 -5.33 21.62 -4.94
N ASP A 14 -6.31 21.75 -5.83
CA ASP A 14 -6.06 21.89 -7.25
C ASP A 14 -5.97 23.38 -7.60
N LEU A 15 -4.76 23.93 -7.53
CA LEU A 15 -4.47 25.27 -8.06
C LEU A 15 -4.21 25.12 -9.56
N GLY A 16 -5.22 25.26 -10.41
CA GLY A 16 -5.02 25.24 -11.87
C GLY A 16 -4.59 26.60 -12.40
N HIS A 17 -4.09 26.63 -13.64
CA HIS A 17 -3.71 27.89 -14.30
C HIS A 17 -4.92 28.82 -14.52
N GLY A 18 -6.06 28.28 -14.94
CA GLY A 18 -7.27 29.08 -15.22
C GLY A 18 -8.32 29.04 -14.12
N GLU A 19 -8.36 27.97 -13.34
CA GLU A 19 -9.37 27.69 -12.32
C GLU A 19 -8.75 26.95 -11.15
N THR A 20 -9.37 27.07 -9.98
CA THR A 20 -8.98 26.42 -8.75
C THR A 20 -10.17 25.68 -8.17
N ALA A 21 -9.92 24.48 -7.65
CA ALA A 21 -10.88 23.68 -6.89
C ALA A 21 -10.24 23.15 -5.61
N VAL A 22 -11.06 22.94 -4.57
CA VAL A 22 -10.62 22.42 -3.27
C VAL A 22 -11.50 21.26 -2.85
N GLY A 23 -10.90 20.08 -2.68
CA GLY A 23 -11.54 18.89 -2.15
C GLY A 23 -11.19 18.67 -0.68
N ARG A 24 -12.10 18.09 0.10
CA ARG A 24 -11.90 17.77 1.52
C ARG A 24 -12.33 16.35 1.82
N ALA A 25 -11.44 15.61 2.47
CA ALA A 25 -11.72 14.30 3.04
C ALA A 25 -11.33 14.25 4.52
N TYR A 26 -11.97 13.37 5.27
CA TYR A 26 -11.58 13.04 6.65
C TYR A 26 -11.15 11.59 6.72
N SER A 27 -10.12 11.28 7.52
CA SER A 27 -9.63 9.92 7.76
C SER A 27 -10.74 8.95 8.18
N GLY A 28 -11.64 9.36 9.05
CA GLY A 28 -12.73 8.51 9.57
C GLY A 28 -13.97 8.41 8.67
N SER A 29 -13.99 9.06 7.51
CA SER A 29 -15.14 9.06 6.60
C SER A 29 -14.81 8.31 5.32
N ALA A 30 -15.62 7.31 4.96
CA ALA A 30 -15.55 6.61 3.67
C ALA A 30 -16.27 7.36 2.52
N ARG A 31 -16.92 8.51 2.81
CA ARG A 31 -17.65 9.28 1.78
C ARG A 31 -16.71 9.86 0.74
N GLU A 32 -17.28 10.16 -0.42
CA GLU A 32 -16.66 10.97 -1.46
C GLU A 32 -16.18 12.32 -0.89
N PRO A 33 -14.98 12.80 -1.27
CA PRO A 33 -14.48 14.11 -0.88
C PRO A 33 -15.44 15.22 -1.26
N GLU A 34 -15.72 16.07 -0.28
CA GLU A 34 -16.54 17.25 -0.45
C GLU A 34 -15.77 18.32 -1.23
N ILE A 35 -16.40 18.92 -2.23
CA ILE A 35 -15.85 20.09 -2.90
C ILE A 35 -16.25 21.34 -2.10
N LEU A 36 -15.24 22.04 -1.58
CA LEU A 36 -15.43 23.24 -0.77
C LEU A 36 -15.74 24.44 -1.65
N GLU A 37 -16.78 25.18 -1.27
CA GLU A 37 -17.13 26.43 -1.91
C GLU A 37 -16.35 27.61 -1.33
N HIS A 38 -15.87 28.51 -2.18
CA HIS A 38 -15.40 29.84 -1.80
C HIS A 38 -16.33 30.89 -2.40
N MET A 39 -16.93 31.73 -1.56
CA MET A 39 -17.87 32.78 -1.99
C MET A 39 -19.05 32.27 -2.84
N GLY A 40 -19.50 31.03 -2.58
CA GLY A 40 -20.63 30.39 -3.29
C GLY A 40 -20.25 29.67 -4.59
N GLU A 41 -18.96 29.61 -4.94
CA GLU A 41 -18.47 28.94 -6.14
C GLU A 41 -17.68 27.68 -5.78
N ARG A 42 -17.95 26.56 -6.47
CA ARG A 42 -17.25 25.26 -6.30
C ARG A 42 -15.96 25.16 -7.13
N SER A 43 -15.95 25.80 -8.29
CA SER A 43 -14.76 26.08 -9.11
C SER A 43 -14.66 27.58 -9.27
N PHE A 44 -13.49 28.17 -9.06
CA PHE A 44 -13.34 29.62 -9.18
C PHE A 44 -12.06 29.99 -9.93
N VAL A 45 -12.11 31.11 -10.65
CA VAL A 45 -11.00 31.59 -11.47
C VAL A 45 -9.73 31.81 -10.64
N THR A 46 -8.59 31.33 -11.15
CA THR A 46 -7.28 31.56 -10.53
C THR A 46 -6.82 33.00 -10.79
N ALA A 47 -7.34 33.90 -9.98
CA ALA A 47 -7.09 35.33 -10.08
C ALA A 47 -6.99 35.98 -8.70
N ILE A 48 -6.20 37.05 -8.63
CA ILE A 48 -6.00 37.88 -7.44
C ILE A 48 -5.97 39.36 -7.81
N ALA A 49 -6.64 40.18 -7.01
CA ALA A 49 -6.55 41.63 -7.04
C ALA A 49 -6.12 42.15 -5.67
N LYS A 50 -4.98 42.85 -5.62
CA LYS A 50 -4.46 43.50 -4.42
C LYS A 50 -4.61 45.01 -4.56
N GLY A 51 -5.46 45.58 -3.70
CA GLY A 51 -5.69 47.03 -3.60
C GLY A 51 -5.52 47.55 -2.18
N LYS A 52 -5.87 48.82 -1.96
CA LYS A 52 -5.85 49.42 -0.60
C LYS A 52 -6.79 48.74 0.38
N SER A 53 -7.91 48.21 -0.11
CA SER A 53 -8.93 47.52 0.68
C SER A 53 -8.56 46.07 1.03
N GLY A 54 -7.39 45.58 0.62
CA GLY A 54 -6.92 44.22 0.88
C GLY A 54 -6.76 43.38 -0.39
N VAL A 55 -6.77 42.06 -0.18
CA VAL A 55 -6.62 41.04 -1.23
C VAL A 55 -7.98 40.44 -1.54
N ARG A 56 -8.33 40.37 -2.83
CA ARG A 56 -9.49 39.66 -3.36
C ARG A 56 -9.02 38.55 -4.27
N ILE A 57 -9.72 37.44 -4.28
CA ILE A 57 -9.42 36.28 -5.12
C ILE A 57 -10.67 35.83 -5.90
N GLY A 58 -10.51 34.94 -6.87
CA GLY A 58 -11.65 34.36 -7.60
C GLY A 58 -12.42 35.39 -8.41
N ALA A 59 -13.74 35.20 -8.51
CA ALA A 59 -14.63 36.10 -9.25
C ALA A 59 -14.54 37.57 -8.77
N GLN A 60 -14.25 37.81 -7.49
CA GLN A 60 -14.07 39.14 -6.94
C GLN A 60 -12.80 39.84 -7.45
N ALA A 61 -11.76 39.07 -7.77
CA ALA A 61 -10.51 39.61 -8.32
C ALA A 61 -10.65 40.09 -9.77
N VAL A 62 -11.62 39.55 -10.51
CA VAL A 62 -11.90 39.91 -11.90
C VAL A 62 -13.11 40.84 -12.05
N ASN A 63 -13.70 41.28 -10.94
CA ASN A 63 -14.77 42.25 -10.93
C ASN A 63 -14.21 43.68 -11.11
N LEU A 64 -14.21 44.17 -12.35
CA LEU A 64 -13.70 45.50 -12.69
C LEU A 64 -14.38 46.65 -11.93
N ALA A 65 -15.66 46.52 -11.56
CA ALA A 65 -16.33 47.55 -10.77
C ALA A 65 -15.75 47.65 -9.34
N ALA A 66 -15.16 46.56 -8.85
CA ALA A 66 -14.51 46.52 -7.55
C ALA A 66 -13.03 46.95 -7.63
N ILE A 67 -12.38 46.85 -8.79
CA ILE A 67 -11.00 47.31 -9.04
C ILE A 67 -11.02 48.84 -9.24
N GLY A 68 -10.97 49.57 -8.12
CA GLY A 68 -11.32 51.00 -8.05
C GLY A 68 -10.15 51.98 -8.10
N ASP A 69 -8.89 51.54 -8.05
CA ASP A 69 -7.71 52.44 -8.04
C ASP A 69 -6.69 52.05 -9.13
N LYS A 70 -6.02 53.04 -9.73
CA LYS A 70 -4.93 52.82 -10.71
C LYS A 70 -3.72 52.08 -10.12
N LYS A 71 -3.68 51.92 -8.79
CA LYS A 71 -2.60 51.25 -8.04
C LYS A 71 -2.91 49.78 -7.71
N ASP A 72 -4.11 49.29 -8.02
CA ASP A 72 -4.45 47.90 -7.80
C ASP A 72 -3.58 47.00 -8.70
N LYS A 73 -2.97 45.98 -8.11
CA LYS A 73 -2.25 44.94 -8.86
C LYS A 73 -3.17 43.75 -9.06
N VAL A 74 -3.34 43.32 -10.31
CA VAL A 74 -4.21 42.21 -10.67
C VAL A 74 -3.37 41.17 -11.39
N TRP A 75 -3.40 39.94 -10.88
CA TRP A 75 -2.80 38.78 -11.52
C TRP A 75 -3.89 37.78 -11.86
N VAL A 76 -3.82 37.24 -13.06
CA VAL A 76 -4.71 36.19 -13.56
C VAL A 76 -3.78 35.17 -14.21
N LYS A 77 -4.09 33.88 -14.10
CA LYS A 77 -3.29 32.85 -14.80
C LYS A 77 -1.81 32.82 -14.36
N PHE A 78 -1.57 33.01 -13.06
CA PHE A 78 -0.22 33.17 -12.51
C PHE A 78 0.51 31.87 -12.14
N LYS A 79 -0.12 30.69 -12.27
CA LYS A 79 0.58 29.41 -12.01
C LYS A 79 1.62 29.17 -13.09
N SER A 80 2.87 28.97 -12.66
CA SER A 80 4.03 28.66 -13.50
C SER A 80 4.99 27.73 -12.78
N ARG A 81 5.83 27.04 -13.57
CA ARG A 81 6.96 26.23 -13.08
C ARG A 81 8.05 27.10 -12.45
N ASP A 82 8.21 28.33 -12.95
CA ASP A 82 9.14 29.30 -12.36
C ASP A 82 8.55 29.95 -11.11
N VAL A 83 8.64 29.22 -10.00
CA VAL A 83 8.13 29.66 -8.70
C VAL A 83 9.01 30.74 -8.04
N THR A 84 10.15 31.10 -8.65
CA THR A 84 11.04 32.15 -8.17
C THR A 84 10.73 33.52 -8.78
N ASP A 85 10.09 33.52 -9.94
CA ASP A 85 9.56 34.75 -10.55
C ASP A 85 8.52 35.41 -9.63
N ALA A 86 8.67 36.72 -9.43
CA ALA A 86 7.79 37.51 -8.58
C ALA A 86 6.34 37.52 -9.09
N GLU A 87 6.13 37.43 -10.40
CA GLU A 87 4.80 37.37 -11.02
C GLU A 87 4.11 36.00 -10.82
N THR A 88 4.83 34.99 -10.33
CA THR A 88 4.29 33.69 -9.94
C THR A 88 4.24 33.55 -8.41
N GLN A 89 5.34 33.86 -7.73
CA GLN A 89 5.53 33.65 -6.29
C GLN A 89 4.55 34.48 -5.46
N ILE A 90 4.49 35.79 -5.71
CA ILE A 90 3.68 36.73 -4.93
C ILE A 90 2.19 36.42 -5.04
N PRO A 91 1.59 36.29 -6.24
CA PRO A 91 0.18 35.98 -6.34
C PRO A 91 -0.16 34.60 -5.81
N THR A 92 0.71 33.58 -5.98
CA THR A 92 0.48 32.25 -5.39
C THR A 92 0.42 32.30 -3.87
N GLN A 93 1.34 33.04 -3.22
CA GLN A 93 1.34 33.21 -1.76
C GLN A 93 0.09 33.90 -1.26
N LEU A 94 -0.25 35.03 -1.88
CA LEU A 94 -1.41 35.82 -1.48
C LEU A 94 -2.71 35.06 -1.73
N PHE A 95 -2.84 34.39 -2.87
CA PHE A 95 -4.04 33.63 -3.22
C PHE A 95 -4.26 32.47 -2.25
N THR A 96 -3.22 31.66 -2.03
CA THR A 96 -3.28 30.51 -1.11
C THR A 96 -3.58 30.95 0.32
N LYS A 97 -2.90 32.00 0.81
CA LYS A 97 -3.11 32.53 2.16
C LYS A 97 -4.51 33.09 2.35
N THR A 98 -5.04 33.81 1.36
CA THR A 98 -6.40 34.36 1.42
C THR A 98 -7.44 33.24 1.35
N LEU A 99 -7.31 32.32 0.39
CA LEU A 99 -8.26 31.22 0.21
C LEU A 99 -8.42 30.38 1.49
N PHE A 100 -7.33 29.84 2.02
CA PHE A 100 -7.40 28.99 3.21
C PHE A 100 -7.60 29.78 4.49
N GLY A 101 -7.23 31.06 4.52
CA GLY A 101 -7.60 31.97 5.60
C GLY A 101 -9.11 32.20 5.67
N ASP A 102 -9.78 32.37 4.53
CA ASP A 102 -11.23 32.58 4.47
C ASP A 102 -12.00 31.28 4.73
N LEU A 103 -11.59 30.16 4.12
CA LEU A 103 -12.19 28.85 4.39
C LEU A 103 -12.09 28.47 5.89
N ALA A 104 -10.98 28.79 6.56
CA ALA A 104 -10.83 28.55 8.00
C ALA A 104 -11.74 29.46 8.84
N LYS A 105 -11.86 30.75 8.50
CA LYS A 105 -12.79 31.68 9.19
C LYS A 105 -14.24 31.23 9.06
N GLU A 106 -14.62 30.71 7.90
CA GLU A 106 -15.94 30.14 7.62
C GLU A 106 -16.13 28.73 8.24
N LYS A 107 -15.12 28.20 8.95
CA LYS A 107 -15.11 26.85 9.55
C LYS A 107 -15.31 25.73 8.52
N LYS A 108 -14.94 25.97 7.26
CA LYS A 108 -14.91 24.98 6.18
C LYS A 108 -13.64 24.13 6.18
N THR A 109 -12.59 24.56 6.90
CA THR A 109 -11.39 23.76 7.15
C THR A 109 -10.96 23.88 8.61
N GLN A 110 -10.17 22.92 9.10
CA GLN A 110 -9.53 22.96 10.42
C GLN A 110 -8.45 24.04 10.52
N GLY A 111 -7.97 24.51 9.38
CA GLY A 111 -7.06 25.64 9.25
C GLY A 111 -5.66 25.24 8.77
N MET A 112 -4.92 26.23 8.27
CA MET A 112 -3.64 26.03 7.57
C MET A 112 -2.54 25.32 8.39
N GLY A 113 -2.66 25.30 9.72
CA GLY A 113 -1.73 24.62 10.61
C GLY A 113 -2.06 23.17 10.94
N GLU A 114 -3.34 22.79 10.87
CA GLU A 114 -3.85 21.50 11.32
C GLU A 114 -4.10 20.55 10.16
N SER A 115 -4.72 21.06 9.08
CA SER A 115 -5.06 20.28 7.89
C SER A 115 -3.82 19.78 7.14
N HIS A 116 -3.96 18.64 6.48
CA HIS A 116 -2.96 18.07 5.58
C HIS A 116 -3.28 18.45 4.14
N PHE A 117 -2.41 19.23 3.49
CA PHE A 117 -2.62 19.76 2.14
C PHE A 117 -1.91 18.91 1.10
N ILE A 118 -2.68 18.38 0.16
CA ILE A 118 -2.21 17.59 -0.98
C ILE A 118 -2.44 18.46 -2.21
N VAL A 119 -1.38 18.99 -2.77
CA VAL A 119 -1.44 20.04 -3.81
C VAL A 119 -1.07 19.46 -5.16
N GLY A 120 -1.90 19.71 -6.16
CA GLY A 120 -1.70 19.26 -7.54
C GLY A 120 -0.57 20.02 -8.24
N CYS A 121 0.23 19.31 -9.03
CA CYS A 121 1.14 19.90 -10.01
C CYS A 121 1.04 19.21 -11.37
N PRO A 122 1.39 19.90 -12.47
CA PRO A 122 1.48 19.26 -13.79
C PRO A 122 2.45 18.07 -13.78
N SER A 123 2.16 17.03 -14.57
CA SER A 123 2.97 15.79 -14.63
C SER A 123 4.44 16.03 -15.01
N GLY A 124 4.71 17.00 -15.89
CA GLY A 124 6.06 17.30 -16.36
C GLY A 124 6.99 18.00 -15.36
N TRP A 125 6.52 18.31 -14.13
CA TRP A 125 7.33 18.94 -13.10
C TRP A 125 8.26 17.93 -12.40
N ASP A 126 9.55 18.25 -12.35
CA ASP A 126 10.56 17.34 -11.82
C ASP A 126 10.63 17.36 -10.28
N ALA A 127 11.59 16.64 -9.69
CA ALA A 127 11.76 16.61 -8.25
C ALA A 127 12.14 17.99 -7.65
N ASN A 128 12.94 18.78 -8.35
CA ASN A 128 13.38 20.10 -7.90
C ASN A 128 12.24 21.13 -7.99
N ASP A 129 11.46 21.10 -9.08
CA ASP A 129 10.27 21.94 -9.22
C ASP A 129 9.29 21.68 -8.08
N ARG A 130 8.98 20.40 -7.81
CA ARG A 130 8.08 19.99 -6.74
C ARG A 130 8.62 20.40 -5.37
N ALA A 131 9.92 20.31 -5.14
CA ALA A 131 10.54 20.78 -3.89
C ALA A 131 10.42 22.30 -3.71
N ASN A 132 10.65 23.09 -4.77
CA ASN A 132 10.50 24.54 -4.72
C ASN A 132 9.04 24.96 -4.55
N TYR A 133 8.11 24.27 -5.21
CA TYR A 133 6.68 24.49 -5.03
C TYR A 133 6.19 24.13 -3.63
N THR A 134 6.72 23.06 -3.04
CA THR A 134 6.48 22.71 -1.62
C THR A 134 6.86 23.88 -0.70
N LYS A 135 8.07 24.44 -0.87
CA LYS A 135 8.53 25.59 -0.09
C LYS A 135 7.64 26.81 -0.29
N LEU A 136 7.20 27.07 -1.53
CA LEU A 136 6.27 28.17 -1.83
C LEU A 136 4.95 28.00 -1.08
N MET A 137 4.33 26.83 -1.14
CA MET A 137 3.09 26.50 -0.43
C MET A 137 3.25 26.63 1.09
N GLN A 138 4.37 26.15 1.64
CA GLN A 138 4.69 26.31 3.07
C GLN A 138 4.86 27.78 3.47
N SER A 139 5.57 28.57 2.66
CA SER A 139 5.72 30.02 2.89
C SER A 139 4.38 30.78 2.81
N SER A 140 3.38 30.19 2.15
CA SER A 140 2.02 30.74 2.05
C SER A 140 1.19 30.49 3.32
N GLY A 141 1.69 29.65 4.24
CA GLY A 141 1.07 29.36 5.54
C GLY A 141 0.65 27.90 5.72
N LEU A 142 0.73 27.06 4.69
CA LEU A 142 0.33 25.65 4.75
C LEU A 142 1.42 24.83 5.47
N LYS A 143 1.17 24.31 6.67
CA LYS A 143 2.23 23.63 7.44
C LYS A 143 2.57 22.22 6.91
N LYS A 144 1.55 21.44 6.58
CA LYS A 144 1.68 20.03 6.18
C LYS A 144 1.35 19.91 4.69
N VAL A 145 2.37 19.98 3.83
CA VAL A 145 2.19 20.03 2.37
C VAL A 145 2.83 18.82 1.71
N ARG A 146 2.10 18.23 0.78
CA ARG A 146 2.60 17.22 -0.16
C ARG A 146 2.22 17.63 -1.58
N ILE A 147 3.19 17.63 -2.49
CA ILE A 147 2.96 17.91 -3.91
C ILE A 147 2.79 16.59 -4.66
N VAL A 148 1.74 16.49 -5.48
CA VAL A 148 1.40 15.27 -6.21
C VAL A 148 1.04 15.62 -7.66
N PRO A 149 1.50 14.84 -8.66
CA PRO A 149 1.07 15.01 -10.05
C PRO A 149 -0.46 14.92 -10.19
N GLU A 150 -1.03 15.85 -10.96
CA GLU A 150 -2.47 15.93 -11.23
C GLU A 150 -2.99 14.65 -11.88
N SER A 151 -2.24 14.05 -12.81
CA SER A 151 -2.53 12.75 -13.42
C SER A 151 -2.79 11.62 -12.42
N ARG A 152 -1.99 11.54 -11.34
CA ARG A 152 -2.17 10.54 -10.28
C ARG A 152 -3.46 10.76 -9.50
N ALA A 153 -3.82 12.02 -9.25
CA ALA A 153 -5.09 12.36 -8.63
C ALA A 153 -6.27 12.03 -9.55
N ALA A 154 -6.13 12.25 -10.85
CA ALA A 154 -7.17 11.93 -11.81
C ALA A 154 -7.44 10.42 -11.90
N LEU A 155 -6.39 9.60 -11.89
CA LEU A 155 -6.51 8.14 -11.82
C LEU A 155 -7.23 7.68 -10.54
N MET A 156 -6.87 8.28 -9.40
CA MET A 156 -7.51 8.01 -8.11
C MET A 156 -9.03 8.27 -8.18
N THR A 157 -9.43 9.41 -8.72
CA THR A 157 -10.86 9.74 -8.86
C THR A 157 -11.59 8.79 -9.81
N ALA A 158 -10.96 8.39 -10.92
CA ALA A 158 -11.58 7.48 -11.87
C ALA A 158 -11.83 6.08 -11.27
N LEU A 159 -10.93 5.63 -10.41
CA LEU A 159 -11.08 4.39 -9.63
C LEU A 159 -12.24 4.50 -8.64
N GLU A 160 -12.22 5.54 -7.79
CA GLU A 160 -13.21 5.71 -6.71
C GLU A 160 -14.63 5.99 -7.21
N GLN A 161 -14.76 6.72 -8.33
CA GLN A 161 -16.07 6.99 -8.94
C GLN A 161 -16.55 5.84 -9.84
N GLY A 162 -15.81 4.73 -9.93
CA GLY A 162 -16.20 3.54 -10.68
C GLY A 162 -16.15 3.70 -12.21
N TYR A 163 -15.57 4.78 -12.72
CA TYR A 163 -15.35 4.97 -14.15
C TYR A 163 -14.32 3.99 -14.70
N LEU A 164 -13.40 3.56 -13.84
CA LEU A 164 -12.32 2.63 -14.14
C LEU A 164 -12.35 1.50 -13.10
N SER A 165 -12.40 0.25 -13.54
CA SER A 165 -12.22 -0.88 -12.62
C SER A 165 -10.75 -0.99 -12.20
N LEU A 166 -10.48 -1.61 -11.06
CA LEU A 166 -9.11 -1.86 -10.62
C LEU A 166 -8.31 -2.66 -11.66
N GLU A 167 -8.93 -3.67 -12.29
CA GLU A 167 -8.32 -4.46 -13.35
C GLU A 167 -7.94 -3.57 -14.55
N ALA A 168 -8.83 -2.66 -14.95
CA ALA A 168 -8.56 -1.71 -16.01
C ALA A 168 -7.49 -0.67 -15.62
N ALA A 169 -7.38 -0.29 -14.34
CA ALA A 169 -6.32 0.61 -13.88
C ALA A 169 -4.94 -0.04 -13.77
N ARG A 170 -4.88 -1.35 -13.51
CA ARG A 170 -3.66 -2.15 -13.60
C ARG A 170 -3.27 -2.42 -15.06
N SER A 171 -4.26 -2.47 -15.95
CA SER A 171 -4.03 -2.48 -17.40
C SER A 171 -3.47 -1.14 -17.90
N SER A 172 -3.52 -0.90 -19.21
CA SER A 172 -3.04 0.32 -19.84
C SER A 172 -4.10 1.42 -19.88
N VAL A 173 -3.84 2.54 -19.21
CA VAL A 173 -4.71 3.73 -19.18
C VAL A 173 -3.97 4.94 -19.74
N LEU A 174 -4.56 5.66 -20.69
CA LEU A 174 -4.05 6.97 -21.12
C LEU A 174 -4.92 8.07 -20.52
N ILE A 175 -4.34 8.90 -19.67
CA ILE A 175 -4.98 10.09 -19.12
C ILE A 175 -4.69 11.26 -20.06
N VAL A 176 -5.75 11.93 -20.52
CA VAL A 176 -5.68 13.13 -21.36
C VAL A 176 -6.26 14.29 -20.56
N ASP A 177 -5.38 15.07 -19.96
CA ASP A 177 -5.77 16.21 -19.13
C ASP A 177 -5.73 17.50 -19.94
N ILE A 178 -6.91 18.09 -20.14
CA ILE A 178 -7.09 19.24 -21.03
C ILE A 178 -7.40 20.45 -20.17
N GLY A 179 -6.35 21.23 -19.92
CA GLY A 179 -6.40 22.44 -19.13
C GLY A 179 -6.72 23.70 -19.95
N SER A 180 -6.63 24.83 -19.25
CA SER A 180 -6.75 26.15 -19.89
C SER A 180 -5.48 26.57 -20.66
N SER A 181 -4.30 26.11 -20.24
CA SER A 181 -3.00 26.47 -20.84
C SER A 181 -2.34 25.33 -21.61
N THR A 182 -2.53 24.09 -21.14
CA THR A 182 -1.82 22.92 -21.63
C THR A 182 -2.78 21.76 -21.87
N THR A 183 -2.32 20.80 -22.68
CA THR A 183 -2.88 19.45 -22.71
C THR A 183 -1.75 18.49 -22.37
N ASP A 184 -1.99 17.63 -21.39
CA ASP A 184 -1.03 16.68 -20.84
C ASP A 184 -1.50 15.24 -21.10
N PHE A 185 -0.59 14.38 -21.55
CA PHE A 185 -0.83 12.97 -21.85
C PHE A 185 -0.01 12.11 -20.91
N THR A 186 -0.66 11.39 -20.00
CA THR A 186 0.02 10.50 -19.05
C THR A 186 -0.43 9.07 -19.28
N TYR A 187 0.51 8.19 -19.62
CA TYR A 187 0.25 6.76 -19.72
C TYR A 187 0.48 6.09 -18.38
N CYS A 188 -0.50 5.31 -17.93
CA CYS A 188 -0.45 4.55 -16.69
C CYS A 188 -0.52 3.04 -16.99
N MET A 189 0.40 2.27 -16.41
CA MET A 189 0.39 0.81 -16.43
C MET A 189 0.88 0.31 -15.07
N ASP A 190 0.19 -0.67 -14.47
CA ASP A 190 0.50 -1.16 -13.12
C ASP A 190 0.61 -0.05 -12.05
N LEU A 191 -0.18 1.02 -12.19
CA LEU A 191 -0.17 2.23 -11.35
C LEU A 191 1.09 3.10 -11.46
N ASP A 192 2.04 2.75 -12.33
CA ASP A 192 3.17 3.61 -12.69
C ASP A 192 2.76 4.55 -13.83
N ALA A 193 3.13 5.83 -13.70
CA ALA A 193 2.76 6.88 -14.63
C ALA A 193 3.96 7.41 -15.41
N GLU A 194 3.82 7.49 -16.72
CA GLU A 194 4.79 7.99 -17.69
C GLU A 194 4.18 9.17 -18.46
N ASP A 195 4.90 10.29 -18.53
CA ASP A 195 4.53 11.41 -19.40
C ASP A 195 4.88 11.05 -20.85
N VAL A 196 3.85 11.01 -21.70
CA VAL A 196 3.97 10.64 -23.13
C VAL A 196 3.63 11.82 -24.05
N GLY A 197 3.44 13.01 -23.49
CA GLY A 197 3.20 14.22 -24.26
C GLY A 197 2.76 15.41 -23.42
N HIS A 198 3.42 16.55 -23.63
CA HIS A 198 3.06 17.83 -23.02
C HIS A 198 3.04 18.93 -24.08
N ASN A 199 1.90 19.58 -24.24
CA ASN A 199 1.71 20.58 -25.30
C ASN A 199 1.11 21.87 -24.76
N ILE A 200 1.54 23.00 -25.34
CA ILE A 200 0.94 24.34 -25.12
C ILE A 200 -0.39 24.43 -25.91
N LEU A 201 -1.27 23.45 -25.69
CA LEU A 201 -2.56 23.31 -26.34
C LEU A 201 -3.67 23.41 -25.30
N GLY A 202 -3.75 24.56 -24.65
CA GLY A 202 -4.84 24.84 -23.72
C GLY A 202 -6.11 25.31 -24.44
N SER A 203 -7.27 25.07 -23.82
CA SER A 203 -8.53 25.62 -24.30
C SER A 203 -8.63 27.15 -24.16
N GLY A 204 -7.70 27.78 -23.44
CA GLY A 204 -7.59 29.23 -23.30
C GLY A 204 -7.23 29.95 -24.60
N LEU A 205 -6.64 29.24 -25.57
CA LEU A 205 -6.42 29.78 -26.91
C LEU A 205 -7.75 30.07 -27.62
N LEU A 206 -8.78 29.26 -27.37
CA LEU A 206 -10.13 29.52 -27.88
C LEU A 206 -10.73 30.77 -27.22
N ASP A 207 -10.48 31.00 -25.93
CA ASP A 207 -10.92 32.21 -25.22
C ASP A 207 -10.34 33.47 -25.86
N SER A 208 -9.05 33.45 -26.23
CA SER A 208 -8.40 34.56 -26.93
C SER A 208 -8.96 34.78 -28.34
N LEU A 209 -9.29 33.72 -29.09
CA LEU A 209 -9.93 33.84 -30.40
C LEU A 209 -11.35 34.43 -30.28
N ILE A 210 -12.12 33.98 -29.29
CA ILE A 210 -13.45 34.54 -28.99
C ILE A 210 -13.30 36.02 -28.64
N PHE A 211 -12.31 36.38 -27.82
CA PHE A 211 -12.01 37.77 -27.48
C PHE A 211 -11.67 38.61 -28.72
N ASP A 212 -10.73 38.19 -29.56
CA ASP A 212 -10.28 38.96 -30.73
C ASP A 212 -11.44 39.20 -31.71
N ARG A 213 -12.26 38.16 -31.94
CA ARG A 213 -13.47 38.26 -32.77
C ARG A 213 -14.49 39.23 -32.18
N ASN A 214 -14.76 39.11 -30.88
CA ASN A 214 -15.68 39.99 -30.18
C ASN A 214 -15.19 41.43 -30.15
N LEU A 215 -13.89 41.65 -29.97
CA LEU A 215 -13.27 42.97 -30.02
C LEU A 215 -13.39 43.60 -31.41
N ALA A 216 -13.21 42.82 -32.46
CA ALA A 216 -13.30 43.29 -33.84
C ALA A 216 -14.68 43.87 -34.20
N ARG A 217 -15.76 43.33 -33.60
CA ARG A 217 -17.13 43.83 -33.79
C ARG A 217 -17.55 44.98 -32.87
N GLN A 218 -16.73 45.36 -31.88
CA GLN A 218 -17.12 46.42 -30.93
C GLN A 218 -17.19 47.78 -31.61
N PRO A 219 -18.30 48.53 -31.46
CA PRO A 219 -18.38 49.93 -31.92
C PRO A 219 -17.28 50.80 -31.30
N GLU A 220 -16.93 50.53 -30.05
CA GLU A 220 -15.92 51.27 -29.29
C GLU A 220 -14.56 50.57 -29.22
N ARG A 221 -14.23 49.68 -30.19
CA ARG A 221 -12.97 48.90 -30.24
C ARG A 221 -11.71 49.71 -29.87
N LYS A 222 -11.51 50.86 -30.51
CA LYS A 222 -10.32 51.71 -30.27
C LYS A 222 -10.22 52.21 -28.83
N LYS A 223 -11.34 52.40 -28.14
CA LYS A 223 -11.35 52.79 -26.71
C LYS A 223 -10.95 51.59 -25.85
N ILE A 224 -11.45 50.40 -26.15
CA ILE A 224 -11.11 49.16 -25.44
C ILE A 224 -9.62 48.83 -25.60
N GLU A 225 -9.08 48.92 -26.81
CA GLU A 225 -7.63 48.73 -27.07
C GLU A 225 -6.78 49.73 -26.26
N LYS A 226 -7.18 51.01 -26.21
CA LYS A 226 -6.52 52.01 -25.36
C LYS A 226 -6.62 51.70 -23.87
N LEU A 227 -7.74 51.13 -23.41
CA LEU A 227 -7.91 50.71 -22.03
C LEU A 227 -6.98 49.55 -21.70
N ILE A 228 -6.88 48.54 -22.57
CA ILE A 228 -5.96 47.41 -22.40
C ILE A 228 -4.51 47.88 -22.39
N ALA A 229 -4.13 48.77 -23.31
CA ALA A 229 -2.77 49.33 -23.34
C ALA A 229 -2.41 50.09 -22.06
N ARG A 230 -3.40 50.77 -21.45
CA ARG A 230 -3.22 51.49 -20.19
C ARG A 230 -3.26 50.58 -18.97
N PHE A 231 -4.09 49.53 -19.02
CA PHE A 231 -4.35 48.60 -17.93
C PHE A 231 -4.27 47.16 -18.47
N PRO A 232 -3.06 46.58 -18.56
CA PRO A 232 -2.86 45.29 -19.22
C PRO A 232 -3.71 44.14 -18.64
N TYR A 233 -4.05 44.20 -17.35
CA TYR A 233 -4.91 43.22 -16.68
C TYR A 233 -6.37 43.19 -17.21
N TYR A 234 -6.80 44.18 -18.00
CA TYR A 234 -8.12 44.13 -18.64
C TYR A 234 -8.21 42.98 -19.64
N ARG A 235 -7.14 42.68 -20.39
CA ARG A 235 -7.17 41.61 -21.39
C ARG A 235 -7.50 40.24 -20.78
N PRO A 236 -6.78 39.73 -19.76
CA PRO A 236 -7.12 38.42 -19.19
C PRO A 236 -8.50 38.39 -18.52
N ILE A 237 -9.03 39.51 -18.03
CA ILE A 237 -10.41 39.59 -17.51
C ILE A 237 -11.45 39.48 -18.64
N LEU A 238 -11.22 40.18 -19.76
CA LEU A 238 -12.08 40.11 -20.96
C LEU A 238 -12.06 38.69 -21.55
N GLU A 239 -10.89 38.06 -21.60
CA GLU A 239 -10.74 36.66 -22.00
C GLU A 239 -11.47 35.71 -21.05
N TYR A 240 -11.42 35.96 -19.74
CA TYR A 240 -12.23 35.19 -18.77
C TYR A 240 -13.73 35.30 -19.04
N TRP A 241 -14.25 36.48 -19.38
CA TRP A 241 -15.67 36.59 -19.78
C TRP A 241 -15.97 35.85 -21.08
N CYS A 242 -15.03 35.81 -22.03
CA CYS A 242 -15.15 35.01 -23.24
C CYS A 242 -15.13 33.51 -22.92
N ARG A 243 -14.37 33.08 -21.91
CA ARG A 243 -14.39 31.70 -21.40
C ARG A 243 -15.78 31.31 -20.88
N LEU A 244 -16.43 32.18 -20.11
CA LEU A 244 -17.80 31.94 -19.63
C LEU A 244 -18.78 31.76 -20.79
N ALA A 245 -18.67 32.57 -21.84
CA ALA A 245 -19.48 32.41 -23.05
C ALA A 245 -19.17 31.10 -23.79
N LYS A 246 -17.88 30.73 -23.89
CA LYS A 246 -17.42 29.46 -24.48
C LYS A 246 -18.04 28.26 -23.77
N GLU A 247 -17.94 28.24 -22.45
CA GLU A 247 -18.44 27.14 -21.62
C GLU A 247 -19.96 27.06 -21.69
N GLN A 248 -20.67 28.20 -21.64
CA GLN A 248 -22.12 28.23 -21.80
C GLN A 248 -22.57 27.70 -23.17
N TYR A 249 -21.83 28.02 -24.24
CA TYR A 249 -22.15 27.54 -25.59
C TYR A 249 -21.81 26.05 -25.79
N PHE A 250 -20.56 25.65 -25.54
CA PHE A 250 -20.08 24.30 -25.87
C PHE A 250 -20.48 23.23 -24.85
N ASN A 251 -20.74 23.60 -23.60
CA ASN A 251 -21.22 22.64 -22.59
C ASN A 251 -22.76 22.64 -22.48
N GLY A 252 -23.44 23.64 -23.04
CA GLY A 252 -24.89 23.73 -23.12
C GLY A 252 -25.47 23.01 -24.35
N GLU A 253 -26.68 23.40 -24.75
CA GLU A 253 -27.37 22.87 -25.94
C GLU A 253 -26.92 23.54 -27.26
N GLU A 254 -25.69 24.09 -27.31
CA GLU A 254 -25.18 24.90 -28.43
C GLU A 254 -26.11 26.09 -28.80
N LEU A 255 -26.84 26.62 -27.82
CA LEU A 255 -27.69 27.78 -27.99
C LEU A 255 -26.86 29.07 -28.12
N PRO A 256 -27.29 30.05 -28.92
CA PRO A 256 -26.63 31.35 -28.99
C PRO A 256 -26.47 31.98 -27.61
N VAL A 257 -25.26 32.45 -27.32
CA VAL A 257 -24.90 33.12 -26.06
C VAL A 257 -24.65 34.59 -26.34
N GLU A 258 -25.29 35.46 -25.57
CA GLU A 258 -25.05 36.91 -25.57
C GLU A 258 -24.80 37.39 -24.14
N MET A 259 -23.69 38.10 -23.93
CA MET A 259 -23.32 38.65 -22.63
C MET A 259 -22.85 40.09 -22.81
N ILE A 260 -23.38 41.02 -22.01
CA ILE A 260 -22.93 42.40 -22.01
C ILE A 260 -22.20 42.67 -20.69
N ARG A 261 -21.02 43.28 -20.79
CA ARG A 261 -20.19 43.64 -19.64
C ARG A 261 -19.80 45.10 -19.71
N ARG A 262 -19.88 45.81 -18.59
CA ARG A 262 -19.53 47.23 -18.50
C ARG A 262 -18.10 47.40 -18.00
N LEU A 263 -17.30 48.14 -18.75
CA LEU A 263 -15.95 48.57 -18.38
C LEU A 263 -16.03 49.95 -17.70
N PRO A 264 -15.74 50.07 -16.39
CA PRO A 264 -16.09 51.24 -15.58
C PRO A 264 -15.36 52.55 -15.89
N VAL A 265 -14.32 52.55 -16.75
CA VAL A 265 -13.49 53.74 -17.01
C VAL A 265 -14.06 54.62 -18.14
N ALA A 266 -14.00 55.95 -17.97
CA ALA A 266 -14.34 56.98 -18.98
C ALA A 266 -15.81 56.98 -19.49
N GLY A 267 -16.77 56.82 -18.59
CA GLY A 267 -18.22 56.87 -18.89
C GLY A 267 -18.90 55.51 -18.94
N GLY A 268 -18.12 54.42 -19.00
CA GLY A 268 -18.64 53.07 -19.13
C GLY A 268 -18.65 52.63 -20.59
N VAL A 269 -17.64 51.89 -21.02
CA VAL A 269 -17.64 51.23 -22.35
C VAL A 269 -18.31 49.87 -22.19
N LEU A 270 -19.17 49.49 -23.13
CA LEU A 270 -19.74 48.15 -23.15
C LEU A 270 -18.85 47.20 -23.95
N PHE A 271 -18.68 45.99 -23.44
CA PHE A 271 -18.11 44.87 -24.17
C PHE A 271 -19.18 43.82 -24.35
N GLU A 272 -19.65 43.69 -25.58
CA GLU A 272 -20.68 42.75 -25.98
C GLU A 272 -20.04 41.46 -26.48
N ILE A 273 -20.32 40.35 -25.81
CA ILE A 273 -19.84 39.02 -26.15
C ILE A 273 -20.99 38.26 -26.79
N ARG A 274 -20.81 37.84 -28.04
CA ARG A 274 -21.72 36.92 -28.72
C ARG A 274 -21.00 35.62 -29.08
N MET A 275 -21.74 34.52 -29.09
CA MET A 275 -21.25 33.24 -29.58
C MET A 275 -22.43 32.42 -30.11
N ASP A 276 -22.39 32.08 -31.38
CA ASP A 276 -23.37 31.24 -32.04
C ASP A 276 -22.65 30.16 -32.88
N LYS A 277 -23.43 29.41 -33.65
CA LYS A 277 -22.93 28.32 -34.49
C LYS A 277 -21.95 28.77 -35.58
N GLU A 278 -22.13 29.95 -36.15
CA GLU A 278 -21.23 30.50 -37.16
C GLU A 278 -19.93 30.95 -36.50
N ASP A 279 -20.03 31.68 -35.39
CA ASP A 279 -18.89 32.09 -34.57
C ASP A 279 -18.07 30.87 -34.13
N ALA A 280 -18.70 29.83 -33.58
CA ALA A 280 -18.02 28.60 -33.13
C ALA A 280 -17.29 27.89 -34.27
N LYS A 281 -17.92 27.77 -35.45
CA LYS A 281 -17.31 27.17 -36.64
C LYS A 281 -16.09 27.96 -37.12
N GLU A 282 -16.16 29.28 -37.10
CA GLU A 282 -15.05 30.14 -37.51
C GLU A 282 -13.91 30.14 -36.49
N ILE A 283 -14.23 30.16 -35.19
CA ILE A 283 -13.23 30.05 -34.10
C ILE A 283 -12.45 28.74 -34.22
N LEU A 284 -13.12 27.60 -34.42
CA LEU A 284 -12.47 26.30 -34.56
C LEU A 284 -11.64 26.16 -35.84
N LYS A 285 -11.89 27.00 -36.85
CA LYS A 285 -11.10 27.05 -38.11
C LYS A 285 -9.99 28.08 -38.09
N ALA A 286 -10.02 29.03 -37.14
CA ALA A 286 -9.07 30.12 -37.07
C ALA A 286 -7.65 29.60 -36.86
N LYS A 287 -6.71 30.17 -37.61
CA LYS A 287 -5.30 29.80 -37.56
C LYS A 287 -4.66 30.53 -36.37
N ILE A 288 -4.01 29.79 -35.49
CA ILE A 288 -3.49 30.31 -34.21
C ILE A 288 -1.97 30.45 -34.32
N PRO A 289 -1.40 31.66 -34.23
CA PRO A 289 0.05 31.87 -34.35
C PRO A 289 0.87 31.07 -33.33
N ALA A 290 0.37 30.94 -32.10
CA ALA A 290 1.00 30.13 -31.05
C ALA A 290 1.05 28.63 -31.39
N LEU A 291 0.20 28.17 -32.31
CA LEU A 291 0.19 26.80 -32.82
C LEU A 291 0.80 26.74 -34.23
N ASN A 292 1.79 27.58 -34.53
CA ASN A 292 2.45 27.67 -35.84
C ASN A 292 1.49 27.88 -37.02
N GLY A 293 0.37 28.57 -36.77
CA GLY A 293 -0.65 28.81 -37.78
C GLY A 293 -1.54 27.60 -38.07
N PHE A 294 -1.56 26.55 -37.25
CA PHE A 294 -2.62 25.54 -37.29
C PHE A 294 -3.85 25.99 -36.51
N ASN A 295 -5.01 25.35 -36.76
CA ASN A 295 -6.18 25.57 -35.90
C ASN A 295 -6.20 24.59 -34.73
N TRP A 296 -7.02 24.90 -33.71
CA TRP A 296 -7.04 24.12 -32.47
C TRP A 296 -7.36 22.63 -32.69
N PRO A 297 -8.40 22.25 -33.47
CA PRO A 297 -8.68 20.83 -33.74
C PRO A 297 -7.55 20.10 -34.47
N GLU A 298 -6.92 20.72 -35.49
CA GLU A 298 -5.78 20.13 -36.21
C GLU A 298 -4.61 19.85 -35.28
N THR A 299 -4.31 20.78 -34.37
CA THR A 299 -3.23 20.60 -33.40
C THR A 299 -3.57 19.55 -32.34
N PHE A 300 -4.83 19.43 -31.94
CA PHE A 300 -5.26 18.36 -31.03
C PHE A 300 -5.13 16.97 -31.66
N ASP A 301 -5.56 16.83 -32.92
CA ASP A 301 -5.35 15.59 -33.69
C ASP A 301 -3.86 15.25 -33.84
N TYR A 302 -2.99 16.26 -34.01
CA TYR A 302 -1.55 16.07 -34.06
C TYR A 302 -0.98 15.64 -32.70
N ALA A 303 -1.39 16.29 -31.61
CA ALA A 303 -0.99 15.94 -30.25
C ALA A 303 -1.37 14.50 -29.88
N LEU A 304 -2.56 14.04 -30.28
CA LEU A 304 -2.98 12.65 -30.11
C LEU A 304 -2.07 11.68 -30.89
N LYS A 305 -1.64 12.04 -32.11
CA LYS A 305 -0.70 11.22 -32.89
C LYS A 305 0.68 11.16 -32.25
N GLU A 306 1.16 12.27 -31.68
CA GLU A 306 2.41 12.28 -30.92
C GLU A 306 2.31 11.39 -29.69
N ALA A 307 1.20 11.45 -28.94
CA ALA A 307 0.96 10.55 -27.82
C ALA A 307 0.95 9.07 -28.28
N VAL A 308 0.27 8.74 -29.39
CA VAL A 308 0.31 7.39 -29.99
C VAL A 308 1.75 6.96 -30.33
N SER A 309 2.54 7.86 -30.89
CA SER A 309 3.96 7.58 -31.19
C SER A 309 4.79 7.39 -29.93
N GLY A 310 4.59 8.22 -28.90
CA GLY A 310 5.27 8.16 -27.62
C GLY A 310 4.95 6.87 -26.84
N LEU A 311 3.77 6.30 -27.06
CA LEU A 311 3.42 4.99 -26.53
C LEU A 311 4.24 3.85 -27.13
N GLY A 312 4.90 4.02 -28.28
CA GLY A 312 5.82 3.01 -28.84
C GLY A 312 5.16 1.66 -29.14
N GLY A 313 3.87 1.67 -29.52
CA GLY A 313 3.08 0.45 -29.78
C GLY A 313 2.31 -0.09 -28.56
N ARG A 314 2.40 0.57 -27.40
CA ARG A 314 1.59 0.26 -26.21
C ARG A 314 0.20 0.89 -26.31
N GLU A 315 -0.73 0.20 -26.96
CA GLU A 315 -2.11 0.70 -27.07
C GLU A 315 -2.81 0.73 -25.68
N PRO A 316 -3.43 1.85 -25.28
CA PRO A 316 -4.21 1.91 -24.05
C PRO A 316 -5.53 1.14 -24.19
N GLN A 317 -5.96 0.48 -23.13
CA GLN A 317 -7.29 -0.13 -23.05
C GLN A 317 -8.37 0.90 -22.68
N THR A 318 -8.01 1.91 -21.88
CA THR A 318 -8.89 3.01 -21.50
C THR A 318 -8.23 4.36 -21.74
N VAL A 319 -8.98 5.31 -22.29
CA VAL A 319 -8.59 6.72 -22.39
C VAL A 319 -9.46 7.51 -21.41
N LEU A 320 -8.83 8.09 -20.38
CA LEU A 320 -9.50 8.88 -19.35
C LEU A 320 -9.35 10.37 -19.67
N LEU A 321 -10.46 11.05 -19.91
CA LEU A 321 -10.51 12.48 -20.21
C LEU A 321 -10.73 13.29 -18.93
N THR A 322 -9.85 14.25 -18.66
CA THR A 322 -9.86 15.09 -17.46
C THR A 322 -9.69 16.57 -17.80
N GLY A 323 -9.96 17.43 -16.82
CA GLY A 323 -9.96 18.88 -17.01
C GLY A 323 -11.25 19.40 -17.63
N GLY A 324 -11.67 20.62 -17.29
CA GLY A 324 -12.96 21.18 -17.73
C GLY A 324 -13.11 21.26 -19.25
N ALA A 325 -12.00 21.42 -19.98
CA ALA A 325 -12.02 21.50 -21.45
C ALA A 325 -12.26 20.16 -22.15
N SER A 326 -12.16 19.03 -21.43
CA SER A 326 -12.60 17.73 -21.93
C SER A 326 -14.09 17.66 -22.27
N ARG A 327 -14.87 18.66 -21.82
CA ARG A 327 -16.29 18.82 -22.17
C ARG A 327 -16.53 19.24 -23.62
N LEU A 328 -15.54 19.85 -24.28
CA LEU A 328 -15.65 20.29 -25.67
C LEU A 328 -16.11 19.11 -26.57
N PRO A 329 -17.17 19.29 -27.40
CA PRO A 329 -17.79 18.20 -28.17
C PRO A 329 -16.84 17.45 -29.11
N LEU A 330 -15.73 18.09 -29.52
CA LEU A 330 -14.78 17.51 -30.46
C LEU A 330 -13.75 16.56 -29.82
N ILE A 331 -13.59 16.58 -28.49
CA ILE A 331 -12.52 15.86 -27.79
C ILE A 331 -12.75 14.36 -27.81
N ALA A 332 -13.90 13.89 -27.30
CA ALA A 332 -14.18 12.46 -27.22
C ALA A 332 -14.13 11.78 -28.61
N PRO A 333 -14.76 12.32 -29.66
CA PRO A 333 -14.64 11.76 -31.01
C PRO A 333 -13.20 11.72 -31.55
N ALA A 334 -12.37 12.72 -31.24
CA ALA A 334 -10.97 12.73 -31.65
C ALA A 334 -10.16 11.63 -30.93
N CYS A 335 -10.39 11.44 -29.63
CA CYS A 335 -9.78 10.36 -28.85
C CYS A 335 -10.24 8.97 -29.32
N GLU A 336 -11.53 8.78 -29.58
CA GLU A 336 -12.08 7.52 -30.12
C GLU A 336 -11.48 7.18 -31.49
N LYS A 337 -11.28 8.19 -32.35
CA LYS A 337 -10.61 8.02 -33.64
C LYS A 337 -9.13 7.66 -33.50
N ALA A 338 -8.43 8.27 -32.54
CA ALA A 338 -7.01 8.00 -32.29
C ALA A 338 -6.78 6.63 -31.63
N PHE A 339 -7.72 6.18 -30.78
CA PHE A 339 -7.64 4.94 -30.01
C PHE A 339 -8.90 4.09 -30.20
N PRO A 340 -9.11 3.50 -31.39
CA PRO A 340 -10.38 2.84 -31.75
C PRO A 340 -10.70 1.59 -30.94
N LYS A 341 -9.70 1.00 -30.27
CA LYS A 341 -9.88 -0.17 -29.39
C LYS A 341 -10.02 0.22 -27.92
N ALA A 342 -9.74 1.47 -27.56
CA ALA A 342 -9.79 1.92 -26.20
C ALA A 342 -11.21 2.36 -25.83
N ARG A 343 -11.61 2.11 -24.59
CA ARG A 343 -12.80 2.72 -24.01
C ARG A 343 -12.48 4.17 -23.65
N VAL A 344 -13.14 5.14 -24.27
CA VAL A 344 -13.01 6.56 -23.90
C VAL A 344 -14.00 6.89 -22.78
N VAL A 345 -13.50 7.44 -21.68
CA VAL A 345 -14.28 7.72 -20.48
C VAL A 345 -14.02 9.15 -20.02
N ARG A 346 -15.09 9.87 -19.66
CA ARG A 346 -15.02 11.22 -19.07
C ARG A 346 -15.90 11.23 -17.84
N GLY A 347 -15.39 11.76 -16.73
CA GLY A 347 -16.17 11.90 -15.50
C GLY A 347 -17.34 12.90 -15.65
N ALA A 348 -18.32 12.83 -14.74
CA ALA A 348 -19.46 13.75 -14.73
C ALA A 348 -19.06 15.20 -14.39
N GLU A 349 -18.08 15.37 -13.49
CA GLU A 349 -17.52 16.66 -13.06
C GLU A 349 -15.98 16.65 -13.22
N PRO A 350 -15.44 16.65 -14.46
CA PRO A 350 -14.00 16.56 -14.72
C PRO A 350 -13.21 17.73 -14.14
N GLU A 351 -13.83 18.89 -13.94
CA GLU A 351 -13.25 20.07 -13.27
C GLU A 351 -12.93 19.85 -11.78
N PHE A 352 -13.57 18.88 -11.12
CA PHE A 352 -13.32 18.57 -9.71
C PHE A 352 -12.50 17.30 -9.51
N ALA A 353 -12.21 16.57 -10.58
CA ALA A 353 -11.61 15.25 -10.49
C ALA A 353 -10.22 15.30 -9.81
N ILE A 354 -9.42 16.32 -10.10
CA ILE A 354 -8.11 16.50 -9.49
C ILE A 354 -8.24 16.80 -7.99
N ALA A 355 -9.06 17.79 -7.63
CA ALA A 355 -9.26 18.19 -6.23
C ALA A 355 -9.77 17.04 -5.35
N ARG A 356 -10.73 16.23 -5.84
CA ARG A 356 -11.19 15.02 -5.14
C ARG A 356 -10.07 13.98 -5.02
N GLY A 357 -9.39 13.70 -6.13
CA GLY A 357 -8.32 12.72 -6.19
C GLY A 357 -7.18 13.01 -5.22
N LEU A 358 -6.79 14.28 -5.09
CA LEU A 358 -5.77 14.72 -4.15
C LEU A 358 -6.21 14.50 -2.68
N ALA A 359 -7.46 14.83 -2.35
CA ALA A 359 -7.99 14.60 -1.00
C ALA A 359 -8.07 13.11 -0.65
N TRP A 360 -8.54 12.30 -1.60
CA TRP A 360 -8.56 10.84 -1.52
C TRP A 360 -7.17 10.24 -1.33
N LEU A 361 -6.19 10.65 -2.15
CA LEU A 361 -4.80 10.17 -2.04
C LEU A 361 -4.21 10.47 -0.67
N GLY A 362 -4.44 11.69 -0.14
CA GLY A 362 -4.01 12.05 1.22
C GLY A 362 -4.60 11.14 2.28
N ARG A 363 -5.93 10.93 2.22
CA ARG A 363 -6.65 10.03 3.14
C ARG A 363 -6.11 8.60 3.04
N PHE A 364 -6.00 8.07 1.84
CA PHE A 364 -5.57 6.72 1.54
C PHE A 364 -4.18 6.42 2.09
N GLU A 365 -3.20 7.27 1.78
CA GLU A 365 -1.83 7.05 2.22
C GLU A 365 -1.70 7.11 3.73
N PHE A 366 -2.47 7.98 4.38
CA PHE A 366 -2.54 8.01 5.83
C PHE A 366 -3.14 6.72 6.41
N LEU A 367 -4.28 6.25 5.89
CA LEU A 367 -4.91 5.01 6.36
C LEU A 367 -3.99 3.80 6.15
N HIS A 368 -3.36 3.70 4.98
CA HIS A 368 -2.41 2.64 4.67
C HIS A 368 -1.18 2.68 5.60
N ALA A 369 -0.59 3.86 5.82
CA ALA A 369 0.55 4.01 6.73
C ALA A 369 0.17 3.72 8.19
N SER A 370 -1.01 4.18 8.63
CA SER A 370 -1.52 3.92 9.98
C SER A 370 -1.75 2.42 10.20
N PHE A 371 -2.37 1.75 9.23
CA PHE A 371 -2.58 0.30 9.29
C PHE A 371 -1.26 -0.48 9.31
N LYS A 372 -0.30 -0.10 8.45
CA LYS A 372 1.04 -0.71 8.46
C LYS A 372 1.72 -0.55 9.82
N SER A 373 1.68 0.65 10.41
CA SER A 373 2.22 0.90 11.76
C SER A 373 1.56 0.02 12.82
N SER A 374 0.23 -0.08 12.81
CA SER A 374 -0.49 -0.93 13.76
C SER A 374 -0.16 -2.41 13.58
N VAL A 375 0.03 -2.88 12.34
CA VAL A 375 0.47 -4.26 12.07
C VAL A 375 1.88 -4.49 12.60
N THR A 376 2.82 -3.56 12.38
CA THR A 376 4.18 -3.64 12.94
C THR A 376 4.16 -3.68 14.47
N GLU A 377 3.31 -2.88 15.13
CA GLU A 377 3.15 -2.90 16.59
C GLU A 377 2.59 -4.23 17.13
N LEU A 378 1.75 -4.92 16.35
CA LEU A 378 1.22 -6.22 16.77
C LEU A 378 2.30 -7.30 16.86
N VAL A 379 3.26 -7.29 15.93
CA VAL A 379 4.32 -8.31 15.80
C VAL A 379 5.63 -7.92 16.51
N ALA A 380 5.77 -6.67 16.94
CA ALA A 380 6.92 -6.19 17.69
C ALA A 380 7.13 -6.96 19.02
N GLU A 381 8.33 -6.84 19.60
CA GLU A 381 8.67 -7.45 20.89
C GLU A 381 7.69 -6.95 21.98
N ASN A 382 6.99 -7.87 22.65
CA ASN A 382 5.86 -7.63 23.57
C ASN A 382 4.51 -7.23 22.92
N GLY A 383 4.40 -7.31 21.61
CA GLY A 383 3.14 -7.11 20.88
C GLY A 383 2.14 -8.25 21.16
N PRO A 384 0.82 -8.01 21.01
CA PRO A 384 -0.19 -9.04 21.26
C PRO A 384 -0.02 -10.31 20.41
N VAL A 385 0.41 -10.18 19.15
CA VAL A 385 0.69 -11.35 18.29
C VAL A 385 1.97 -12.03 18.74
N PHE A 386 3.00 -11.27 19.12
CA PHE A 386 4.24 -11.81 19.69
C PHE A 386 3.98 -12.68 20.92
N GLU A 387 3.22 -12.19 21.89
CA GLU A 387 2.90 -12.94 23.10
C GLU A 387 2.09 -14.20 22.81
N LYS A 388 1.16 -14.15 21.84
CA LYS A 388 0.38 -15.32 21.41
C LYS A 388 1.25 -16.36 20.70
N ALA A 389 2.12 -15.93 19.80
CA ALA A 389 3.07 -16.81 19.13
C ALA A 389 4.02 -17.46 20.14
N LYS A 390 4.59 -16.67 21.06
CA LYS A 390 5.46 -17.16 22.14
C LYS A 390 4.77 -18.20 23.01
N ALA A 391 3.56 -17.90 23.51
CA ALA A 391 2.80 -18.85 24.32
C ALA A 391 2.46 -20.14 23.55
N ALA A 392 2.14 -20.02 22.25
CA ALA A 392 1.89 -21.18 21.40
C ALA A 392 3.15 -22.01 21.14
N SER A 393 4.31 -21.38 20.95
CA SER A 393 5.62 -22.02 20.82
C SER A 393 6.02 -22.78 22.08
N GLU A 394 5.81 -22.18 23.26
CA GLU A 394 6.04 -22.82 24.56
C GLU A 394 5.10 -24.02 24.76
N ALA A 395 3.84 -23.92 24.34
CA ALA A 395 2.89 -25.03 24.43
C ALA A 395 3.14 -26.16 23.40
N LEU A 396 3.88 -25.89 22.31
CA LEU A 396 4.11 -26.86 21.24
C LEU A 396 4.86 -28.10 21.72
N GLY A 397 5.79 -27.94 22.66
CA GLY A 397 6.52 -29.05 23.27
C GLY A 397 5.59 -30.07 23.94
N ASP A 398 4.58 -29.59 24.68
CA ASP A 398 3.59 -30.44 25.36
C ASP A 398 2.66 -31.15 24.36
N VAL A 399 2.39 -30.54 23.20
CA VAL A 399 1.59 -31.12 22.13
C VAL A 399 2.35 -32.22 21.38
N LEU A 400 3.62 -31.98 21.03
CA LEU A 400 4.41 -32.90 20.22
C LEU A 400 5.04 -34.04 21.03
N ALA A 401 5.43 -33.81 22.28
CA ALA A 401 6.17 -34.78 23.08
C ALA A 401 5.49 -36.16 23.20
N PRO A 402 4.16 -36.27 23.45
CA PRO A 402 3.48 -37.57 23.51
C PRO A 402 3.59 -38.37 22.22
N VAL A 403 3.34 -37.72 21.08
CA VAL A 403 3.37 -38.37 19.76
C VAL A 403 4.80 -38.74 19.36
N LEU A 404 5.74 -37.83 19.62
CA LEU A 404 7.15 -38.04 19.35
C LEU A 404 7.73 -39.21 20.17
N VAL A 405 7.45 -39.27 21.46
CA VAL A 405 7.93 -40.35 22.34
C VAL A 405 7.40 -41.71 21.88
N ASP A 406 6.10 -41.81 21.59
CA ASP A 406 5.48 -43.06 21.14
C ASP A 406 6.07 -43.54 19.80
N ALA A 407 6.25 -42.62 18.85
CA ALA A 407 6.83 -42.94 17.55
C ALA A 407 8.30 -43.36 17.65
N LEU A 408 9.11 -42.67 18.46
CA LEU A 408 10.52 -43.00 18.66
C LEU A 408 10.72 -44.34 19.39
N ILE A 409 9.82 -44.70 20.31
CA ILE A 409 9.86 -46.02 20.96
C ILE A 409 9.72 -47.13 19.91
N GLU A 410 8.75 -47.01 19.01
CA GLU A 410 8.49 -48.03 17.99
C GLU A 410 9.51 -48.02 16.84
N ALA A 411 9.85 -46.84 16.32
CA ALA A 411 10.70 -46.69 15.14
C ALA A 411 12.21 -46.72 15.44
N CYS A 412 12.64 -46.35 16.66
CA CYS A 412 14.06 -46.21 17.00
C CYS A 412 14.50 -47.12 18.15
N VAL A 413 13.83 -47.05 19.30
CA VAL A 413 14.24 -47.78 20.52
C VAL A 413 14.15 -49.29 20.29
N ILE A 414 12.99 -49.80 19.86
CA ILE A 414 12.80 -51.25 19.65
C ILE A 414 13.78 -51.82 18.61
N PRO A 415 13.99 -51.19 17.44
CA PRO A 415 14.97 -51.64 16.47
C PRO A 415 16.42 -51.59 16.97
N ALA A 416 16.83 -50.53 17.69
CA ALA A 416 18.19 -50.42 18.22
C ALA A 416 18.52 -51.55 19.20
N PHE A 417 17.59 -51.87 20.11
CA PHE A 417 17.77 -53.00 21.01
C PHE A 417 17.65 -54.35 20.29
N ALA A 418 16.88 -54.45 19.20
CA ALA A 418 16.83 -55.67 18.38
C ALA A 418 18.19 -55.97 17.73
N ASP A 419 18.90 -54.95 17.25
CA ASP A 419 20.25 -55.09 16.70
C ASP A 419 21.28 -55.46 17.77
N TRP A 420 21.17 -54.88 18.97
CA TRP A 420 21.96 -55.30 20.12
C TRP A 420 21.73 -56.77 20.47
N ARG A 421 20.49 -57.26 20.45
CA ARG A 421 20.18 -58.69 20.67
C ARG A 421 20.75 -59.60 19.59
N LYS A 422 20.81 -59.15 18.33
CA LYS A 422 21.38 -59.91 17.21
C LYS A 422 22.90 -59.97 17.24
N GLY A 423 23.56 -59.15 18.05
CA GLY A 423 25.02 -59.05 18.13
C GLY A 423 25.62 -58.00 17.21
N THR A 424 24.81 -57.29 16.42
CA THR A 424 25.24 -56.22 15.51
C THR A 424 25.83 -55.02 16.26
N ILE A 425 25.33 -54.76 17.48
CA ILE A 425 25.82 -53.71 18.38
C ILE A 425 26.50 -54.37 19.58
N LYS A 426 27.72 -53.95 19.94
CA LYS A 426 28.56 -54.68 20.91
C LYS A 426 28.16 -54.48 22.37
N ASN A 427 27.87 -53.25 22.79
CA ASN A 427 27.54 -52.89 24.18
C ASN A 427 26.44 -51.82 24.21
N LEU A 428 25.96 -51.44 25.40
CA LEU A 428 24.87 -50.48 25.56
C LEU A 428 25.31 -49.05 25.18
N ASP A 429 26.57 -48.67 25.36
CA ASP A 429 27.08 -47.38 24.86
C ASP A 429 27.01 -47.30 23.32
N SER A 430 27.25 -48.42 22.64
CA SER A 430 27.07 -48.50 21.18
C SER A 430 25.59 -48.47 20.77
N VAL A 431 24.64 -48.83 21.66
CA VAL A 431 23.20 -48.65 21.43
C VAL A 431 22.85 -47.18 21.41
N GLU A 432 23.51 -46.35 22.22
CA GLU A 432 23.32 -44.91 22.24
C GLU A 432 23.72 -44.25 20.92
N ALA A 433 24.92 -44.56 20.40
CA ALA A 433 25.33 -44.09 19.09
C ALA A 433 24.38 -44.55 17.97
N ALA A 434 23.89 -45.79 18.03
CA ALA A 434 22.95 -46.33 17.06
C ALA A 434 21.56 -45.68 17.15
N LEU A 435 21.09 -45.38 18.36
CA LEU A 435 19.80 -44.73 18.59
C LEU A 435 19.84 -43.27 18.14
N ASN A 436 20.89 -42.51 18.47
CA ASN A 436 21.13 -41.17 17.95
C ASN A 436 21.02 -41.11 16.41
N LYS A 437 21.67 -42.06 15.73
CA LYS A 437 21.62 -42.17 14.26
C LYS A 437 20.21 -42.51 13.77
N ARG A 438 19.51 -43.43 14.41
CA ARG A 438 18.14 -43.84 14.04
C ARG A 438 17.13 -42.72 14.25
N VAL A 439 17.19 -42.00 15.38
CA VAL A 439 16.35 -40.85 15.68
C VAL A 439 16.56 -39.77 14.62
N LYS A 440 17.82 -39.44 14.29
CA LYS A 440 18.13 -38.48 13.23
C LYS A 440 17.55 -38.87 11.87
N ILE A 441 17.72 -40.13 11.46
CA ILE A 441 17.17 -40.64 10.18
C ILE A 441 15.63 -40.62 10.19
N TRP A 442 15.01 -41.05 11.29
CA TRP A 442 13.57 -41.16 11.37
C TRP A 442 12.91 -39.78 11.35
N LEU A 443 13.42 -38.81 12.11
CA LEU A 443 12.90 -37.44 12.07
C LEU A 443 12.90 -36.94 10.61
N GLY A 444 13.93 -37.25 9.84
CA GLY A 444 14.07 -36.83 8.43
C GLY A 444 13.22 -37.61 7.42
N SER A 445 12.36 -38.52 7.88
CA SER A 445 11.57 -39.40 7.01
C SER A 445 10.14 -38.92 6.80
N ASP A 446 9.52 -39.37 5.69
CA ASP A 446 8.10 -39.15 5.41
C ASP A 446 7.19 -39.72 6.50
N ASP A 447 7.61 -40.81 7.16
CA ASP A 447 6.88 -41.42 8.28
C ASP A 447 6.78 -40.47 9.49
N ALA A 448 7.85 -39.73 9.80
CA ALA A 448 7.81 -38.72 10.86
C ALA A 448 6.91 -37.54 10.48
N GLN A 449 6.94 -37.10 9.22
CA GLN A 449 6.04 -36.06 8.73
C GLN A 449 4.58 -36.49 8.86
N ALA A 450 4.24 -37.69 8.39
CA ALA A 450 2.89 -38.23 8.46
C ALA A 450 2.38 -38.39 9.91
N THR A 451 3.29 -38.66 10.85
CA THR A 451 2.96 -38.83 12.27
C THR A 451 2.74 -37.49 12.99
N LEU A 452 3.58 -36.48 12.73
CA LEU A 452 3.54 -35.20 13.45
C LEU A 452 2.59 -34.17 12.83
N LYS A 453 2.38 -34.23 11.51
CA LYS A 453 1.58 -33.26 10.75
C LYS A 453 0.17 -33.02 11.32
N PRO A 454 -0.63 -34.03 11.70
CA PRO A 454 -1.98 -33.80 12.22
C PRO A 454 -2.01 -32.97 13.51
N GLU A 455 -1.04 -33.16 14.41
CA GLU A 455 -0.95 -32.39 15.65
C GLU A 455 -0.45 -30.97 15.40
N ILE A 456 0.48 -30.79 14.46
CA ILE A 456 0.96 -29.46 14.03
C ILE A 456 -0.18 -28.66 13.38
N GLU A 457 -0.97 -29.28 12.50
CA GLU A 457 -2.13 -28.62 11.87
C GLU A 457 -3.16 -28.17 12.90
N LYS A 458 -3.46 -29.03 13.89
CA LYS A 458 -4.38 -28.71 14.98
C LYS A 458 -3.86 -27.59 15.87
N TRP A 459 -2.56 -27.60 16.19
CA TRP A 459 -1.89 -26.54 16.93
C TRP A 459 -1.94 -25.21 16.15
N PHE A 460 -1.60 -25.24 14.86
CA PHE A 460 -1.58 -24.06 14.01
C PHE A 460 -2.97 -23.45 13.84
N ALA A 461 -4.01 -24.28 13.63
CA ALA A 461 -5.39 -23.82 13.57
C ALA A 461 -5.84 -23.15 14.89
N SER A 462 -5.30 -23.55 16.04
CA SER A 462 -5.54 -22.87 17.31
C SER A 462 -4.83 -21.52 17.37
N LEU A 463 -3.54 -21.47 17.01
CA LEU A 463 -2.77 -20.23 16.94
C LEU A 463 -3.40 -19.22 15.98
N GLN A 464 -3.84 -19.68 14.82
CA GLN A 464 -4.51 -18.86 13.83
C GLN A 464 -5.76 -18.18 14.40
N ARG A 465 -6.65 -18.93 15.06
CA ARG A 465 -7.85 -18.35 15.70
C ARG A 465 -7.51 -17.32 16.76
N ASP A 466 -6.47 -17.57 17.54
CA ASP A 466 -5.99 -16.64 18.58
C ASP A 466 -5.43 -15.35 17.97
N ILE A 467 -4.71 -15.45 16.85
CA ILE A 467 -4.20 -14.32 16.09
C ILE A 467 -5.35 -13.55 15.42
N GLU A 468 -6.31 -14.24 14.81
CA GLU A 468 -7.48 -13.64 14.15
C GLU A 468 -8.35 -12.85 15.13
N HIS A 469 -8.47 -13.31 16.38
CA HIS A 469 -9.14 -12.55 17.44
C HIS A 469 -8.47 -11.17 17.71
N ILE A 470 -7.20 -11.01 17.35
CA ILE A 470 -6.44 -9.75 17.47
C ILE A 470 -6.48 -8.95 16.16
N THR A 471 -6.25 -9.61 15.02
CA THR A 471 -6.11 -8.96 13.72
C THR A 471 -7.46 -8.55 13.12
N ASP A 472 -8.55 -9.28 13.37
CA ASP A 472 -9.89 -8.95 12.87
C ASP A 472 -10.42 -7.62 13.41
N PRO A 473 -10.40 -7.36 14.74
CA PRO A 473 -10.74 -6.03 15.27
C PRO A 473 -9.87 -4.93 14.66
N LEU A 474 -8.57 -5.17 14.48
CA LEU A 474 -7.68 -4.18 13.87
C LEU A 474 -8.12 -3.85 12.44
N CYS A 475 -8.41 -4.86 11.61
CA CYS A 475 -8.91 -4.64 10.25
C CYS A 475 -10.19 -3.80 10.27
N ARG A 476 -11.16 -4.16 11.13
CA ARG A 476 -12.41 -3.40 11.28
C ARG A 476 -12.20 -1.96 11.74
N ASP A 477 -11.28 -1.73 12.67
CA ASP A 477 -10.95 -0.39 13.17
C ASP A 477 -10.37 0.54 12.10
N HIS A 478 -9.74 -0.05 11.08
CA HIS A 478 -9.21 0.61 9.89
C HIS A 478 -10.17 0.57 8.70
N GLY A 479 -11.41 0.10 8.88
CA GLY A 479 -12.43 0.07 7.83
C GLY A 479 -12.25 -1.06 6.80
N LEU A 480 -11.40 -2.04 7.10
CA LEU A 480 -11.09 -3.16 6.22
C LEU A 480 -11.89 -4.43 6.59
N PRO A 481 -12.16 -5.31 5.62
CA PRO A 481 -12.69 -6.64 5.90
C PRO A 481 -11.78 -7.43 6.85
N ALA A 482 -12.37 -8.18 7.78
CA ALA A 482 -11.64 -9.00 8.77
C ALA A 482 -10.59 -9.93 8.11
N MET A 483 -10.94 -10.50 6.94
CA MET A 483 -10.08 -11.39 6.15
C MET A 483 -8.79 -10.76 5.58
N VAL A 484 -8.53 -9.45 5.76
CA VAL A 484 -7.31 -8.81 5.23
C VAL A 484 -6.04 -9.45 5.76
N LEU A 485 -6.02 -9.74 7.06
CA LEU A 485 -4.88 -10.38 7.72
C LEU A 485 -5.11 -11.88 7.99
N SER A 486 -6.25 -12.46 7.59
CA SER A 486 -6.56 -13.88 7.88
C SER A 486 -5.62 -14.84 7.13
N LEU A 487 -5.06 -15.81 7.83
CA LEU A 487 -4.04 -16.70 7.30
C LEU A 487 -4.59 -17.77 6.31
N ASP A 488 -5.92 -17.83 6.08
CA ASP A 488 -6.61 -18.90 5.34
C ASP A 488 -6.45 -18.93 3.81
N ASP A 489 -6.32 -17.76 3.15
CA ASP A 489 -6.97 -17.60 1.84
C ASP A 489 -6.09 -17.61 0.57
N ASN A 490 -4.80 -18.01 0.59
CA ASN A 490 -4.05 -18.02 -0.66
C ASN A 490 -2.85 -18.95 -0.72
N ALA A 491 -2.63 -19.48 -1.93
CA ALA A 491 -1.50 -20.29 -2.38
C ALA A 491 -0.12 -19.68 -2.11
N HIS A 492 0.00 -18.46 -1.59
CA HIS A 492 1.26 -17.86 -1.13
C HIS A 492 1.56 -18.18 0.34
N VAL A 493 0.54 -18.14 1.22
CA VAL A 493 0.66 -18.73 2.54
C VAL A 493 0.61 -20.23 2.39
N SER A 494 -0.08 -20.83 1.42
CA SER A 494 0.05 -22.27 1.12
C SER A 494 1.32 -22.65 0.34
N ARG A 495 2.09 -21.71 -0.25
CA ARG A 495 3.42 -21.96 -0.86
C ARG A 495 4.57 -21.70 0.10
N HIS A 496 4.46 -20.68 0.95
CA HIS A 496 5.32 -20.53 2.13
C HIS A 496 4.94 -21.53 3.22
N LEU A 497 3.68 -21.97 3.28
CA LEU A 497 3.17 -23.24 3.81
C LEU A 497 3.14 -24.35 2.74
N GLU A 498 3.96 -24.31 1.70
CA GLU A 498 4.55 -25.52 1.09
C GLU A 498 6.00 -25.63 1.57
N GLY A 499 6.60 -24.50 2.00
CA GLY A 499 7.73 -24.43 2.93
C GLY A 499 7.38 -24.63 4.42
N LEU A 500 6.12 -24.43 4.82
CA LEU A 500 5.54 -24.60 6.17
C LEU A 500 4.34 -25.58 6.18
N SER A 501 3.85 -26.08 5.03
CA SER A 501 3.29 -27.44 4.95
C SER A 501 4.54 -28.23 5.05
N VAL A 502 4.97 -28.45 6.28
CA VAL A 502 5.49 -29.73 6.73
C VAL A 502 6.27 -30.49 5.64
N ALA A 503 7.15 -29.77 4.93
CA ALA A 503 8.52 -30.14 4.73
C ALA A 503 9.23 -29.74 6.03
N ALA A 504 8.63 -30.13 7.15
CA ALA A 504 8.82 -29.74 8.53
C ALA A 504 9.17 -28.23 8.75
N PRO A 505 9.39 -27.74 9.97
CA PRO A 505 10.69 -27.10 10.18
C PRO A 505 11.64 -28.12 9.62
N GLN A 506 12.08 -28.00 8.34
CA GLN A 506 12.77 -29.06 7.57
C GLN A 506 13.45 -29.90 8.60
N VAL A 507 13.23 -31.21 8.69
CA VAL A 507 13.98 -31.88 9.76
C VAL A 507 15.48 -31.58 9.58
N ALA A 508 15.89 -31.01 8.44
CA ALA A 508 17.00 -30.08 8.24
C ALA A 508 17.23 -28.77 9.07
N SER A 509 16.28 -27.92 9.50
CA SER A 509 16.49 -26.95 10.61
C SER A 509 16.66 -27.68 11.94
N LEU A 510 16.05 -28.86 12.10
CA LEU A 510 16.49 -29.85 13.08
C LEU A 510 17.83 -30.52 12.68
N GLU A 511 18.32 -30.51 11.42
CA GLU A 511 19.60 -31.13 10.99
C GLU A 511 20.75 -30.17 11.21
N ASN A 512 20.57 -28.88 10.98
CA ASN A 512 21.53 -27.85 11.33
C ASN A 512 21.67 -27.71 12.85
N ASP A 513 20.61 -28.03 13.62
CA ASP A 513 20.62 -28.06 15.09
C ASP A 513 20.48 -29.47 15.69
N THR A 514 20.77 -30.54 14.92
CA THR A 514 20.64 -31.94 15.42
C THR A 514 21.65 -32.28 16.51
N ALA A 515 22.60 -31.39 16.77
CA ALA A 515 23.50 -31.49 17.91
C ALA A 515 22.77 -31.33 19.26
N LEU A 516 21.55 -30.77 19.30
CA LEU A 516 20.74 -30.63 20.51
C LEU A 516 19.47 -31.51 20.49
N ALA A 517 18.62 -31.51 19.48
CA ALA A 517 17.37 -32.29 19.59
C ALA A 517 17.59 -33.81 19.47
N GLY A 518 18.37 -34.27 18.49
CA GLY A 518 18.62 -35.70 18.28
C GLY A 518 19.43 -36.33 19.43
N THR A 519 20.41 -35.60 19.94
CA THR A 519 21.27 -36.01 21.07
C THR A 519 20.54 -35.89 22.41
N THR A 520 19.78 -34.82 22.67
CA THR A 520 19.09 -34.62 23.95
C THR A 520 17.87 -35.54 24.06
N VAL A 521 17.07 -35.71 22.99
CA VAL A 521 15.93 -36.65 23.01
C VAL A 521 16.43 -38.10 23.12
N SER A 522 17.48 -38.48 22.40
CA SER A 522 18.07 -39.82 22.53
C SER A 522 18.73 -40.03 23.90
N ALA A 523 19.43 -39.03 24.45
CA ALA A 523 20.05 -39.09 25.77
C ALA A 523 19.00 -39.14 26.89
N ILE A 524 17.87 -38.44 26.74
CA ILE A 524 16.70 -38.53 27.64
C ILE A 524 16.09 -39.93 27.53
N LEU A 525 15.78 -40.40 26.31
CA LEU A 525 15.23 -41.73 26.07
C LEU A 525 16.11 -42.82 26.71
N ILE A 526 17.41 -42.76 26.49
CA ILE A 526 18.37 -43.74 26.98
C ILE A 526 18.62 -43.56 28.48
N GLY A 527 18.77 -42.33 28.95
CA GLY A 527 18.96 -42.00 30.35
C GLY A 527 17.82 -42.53 31.20
N VAL A 528 16.58 -42.26 30.80
CA VAL A 528 15.38 -42.73 31.50
C VAL A 528 15.18 -44.24 31.36
N LEU A 529 15.42 -44.83 30.17
CA LEU A 529 15.33 -46.28 29.96
C LEU A 529 16.39 -47.07 30.75
N LEU A 530 17.63 -46.59 30.80
CA LEU A 530 18.75 -47.28 31.46
C LEU A 530 18.87 -46.94 32.95
N ALA A 531 18.35 -45.80 33.43
CA ALA A 531 18.44 -45.39 34.84
C ALA A 531 17.57 -46.22 35.80
N LYS A 532 16.63 -47.04 35.29
CA LYS A 532 15.86 -47.95 36.14
C LYS A 532 16.37 -49.39 36.03
N ALA A 533 16.85 -49.88 37.16
CA ALA A 533 17.37 -51.24 37.37
C ALA A 533 16.45 -52.37 36.85
N ASN A 534 15.14 -52.14 36.68
CA ASN A 534 14.20 -53.16 36.18
C ASN A 534 14.37 -53.51 34.70
N LEU A 535 14.91 -52.62 33.84
CA LEU A 535 15.18 -52.96 32.45
C LEU A 535 16.32 -53.98 32.35
N LEU A 536 17.35 -53.83 33.19
CA LEU A 536 18.53 -54.72 33.23
C LEU A 536 18.39 -55.85 34.26
N ALA A 537 17.34 -55.86 35.09
CA ALA A 537 17.08 -56.89 36.09
C ALA A 537 17.09 -58.32 35.54
N PRO A 538 16.52 -58.64 34.36
CA PRO A 538 16.58 -59.99 33.79
C PRO A 538 18.00 -60.40 33.36
N LEU A 539 18.85 -59.44 32.99
CA LEU A 539 20.27 -59.67 32.71
C LEU A 539 21.04 -59.91 34.01
N LEU A 540 20.72 -59.18 35.07
CA LEU A 540 21.34 -59.31 36.39
C LEU A 540 20.92 -60.57 37.16
N ALA A 541 19.76 -61.15 36.84
CA ALA A 541 19.18 -62.31 37.54
C ALA A 541 19.50 -63.67 36.91
N ASN A 542 20.20 -63.73 35.77
CA ASN A 542 20.54 -64.98 35.08
C ASN A 542 21.97 -65.44 35.42
N PRO A 543 22.26 -66.74 35.64
CA PRO A 543 23.61 -67.27 35.87
C PRO A 543 24.66 -66.87 34.82
N LEU A 544 24.29 -66.65 33.55
CA LEU A 544 25.20 -66.11 32.53
C LEU A 544 25.49 -64.61 32.70
N GLY A 545 24.53 -63.84 33.23
CA GLY A 545 24.74 -62.44 33.58
C GLY A 545 25.50 -62.27 34.88
N ILE A 546 25.37 -63.23 35.81
CA ILE A 546 26.22 -63.39 37.00
C ILE A 546 27.64 -63.80 36.59
N ALA A 547 27.84 -64.58 35.51
CA ALA A 547 29.18 -64.92 34.99
C ALA A 547 29.89 -63.73 34.30
N VAL A 548 29.13 -62.87 33.61
CA VAL A 548 29.63 -61.59 33.06
C VAL A 548 29.87 -60.58 34.18
N GLY A 549 29.02 -60.57 35.21
CA GLY A 549 29.27 -59.90 36.49
C GLY A 549 30.38 -60.54 37.33
N GLY A 550 30.74 -61.79 37.04
CA GLY A 550 31.74 -62.59 37.74
C GLY A 550 33.16 -62.26 37.31
N ALA A 551 33.37 -61.81 36.06
CA ALA A 551 34.60 -61.13 35.65
C ALA A 551 34.76 -59.74 36.32
N ILE A 552 33.66 -59.19 36.87
CA ILE A 552 33.61 -57.98 37.71
C ILE A 552 33.62 -58.36 39.22
N GLY A 553 33.60 -59.66 39.54
CA GLY A 553 33.18 -60.25 40.82
C GLY A 553 34.11 -60.05 42.01
N VAL A 554 35.31 -59.50 41.83
CA VAL A 554 36.16 -59.10 42.97
C VAL A 554 35.85 -57.66 43.43
N GLY A 555 35.18 -56.84 42.62
CA GLY A 555 34.77 -55.47 42.98
C GLY A 555 33.33 -55.32 43.47
N GLY A 556 32.46 -56.32 43.26
CA GLY A 556 31.02 -56.21 43.54
C GLY A 556 30.65 -56.06 45.02
N PHE A 557 31.54 -56.43 45.94
CA PHE A 557 31.33 -56.22 47.39
C PHE A 557 31.66 -54.78 47.83
N PHE A 558 32.39 -54.01 47.00
CA PHE A 558 32.84 -52.65 47.30
C PHE A 558 32.17 -51.55 46.45
N PHE A 559 31.52 -51.91 45.34
CA PHE A 559 30.92 -50.95 44.40
C PHE A 559 29.38 -51.01 44.46
N GLY A 560 28.74 -49.92 44.91
CA GLY A 560 27.29 -49.79 44.96
C GLY A 560 26.59 -49.94 43.60
N ARG A 561 25.27 -50.21 43.60
CA ARG A 561 24.44 -50.50 42.39
C ARG A 561 24.71 -49.59 41.18
N LYS A 562 24.95 -48.29 41.39
CA LYS A 562 25.28 -47.32 40.32
C LYS A 562 26.59 -47.61 39.58
N ALA A 563 27.60 -48.17 40.25
CA ALA A 563 28.88 -48.51 39.64
C ALA A 563 28.82 -49.82 38.82
N LEU A 564 27.95 -50.75 39.22
CA LEU A 564 27.62 -51.95 38.43
C LEU A 564 26.84 -51.59 37.15
N GLU A 565 25.90 -50.65 37.23
CA GLU A 565 25.21 -50.10 36.05
C GLU A 565 26.19 -49.44 35.07
N GLY A 566 27.13 -48.63 35.57
CA GLY A 566 28.17 -47.99 34.73
C GLY A 566 29.10 -48.98 34.01
N LYS A 567 29.51 -50.07 34.68
CA LYS A 567 30.33 -51.13 34.06
C LYS A 567 29.54 -52.03 33.10
N LEU A 568 28.25 -52.24 33.33
CA LEU A 568 27.38 -52.98 32.40
C LEU A 568 27.15 -52.24 31.09
N ARG A 569 27.20 -50.91 31.09
CA ARG A 569 27.04 -50.10 29.87
C ARG A 569 28.16 -50.32 28.85
N THR A 570 29.39 -50.45 29.34
CA THR A 570 30.61 -50.68 28.54
C THR A 570 30.86 -52.16 28.24
N ALA A 571 30.29 -53.07 29.04
CA ALA A 571 30.53 -54.51 28.94
C ALA A 571 29.92 -55.15 27.67
N ASN A 572 30.68 -56.06 27.06
CA ASN A 572 30.20 -56.87 25.94
C ASN A 572 29.40 -58.07 26.46
N VAL A 573 28.11 -57.87 26.70
CA VAL A 573 27.19 -58.92 27.18
C VAL A 573 27.10 -60.05 26.14
N PRO A 574 27.16 -61.34 26.50
CA PRO A 574 27.01 -62.45 25.55
C PRO A 574 25.64 -62.46 24.85
N ILE A 575 25.62 -62.78 23.56
CA ILE A 575 24.39 -62.77 22.72
C ILE A 575 23.24 -63.59 23.34
N LEU A 576 23.55 -64.74 23.94
CA LEU A 576 22.57 -65.60 24.62
C LEU A 576 21.86 -64.88 25.78
N ALA A 577 22.58 -64.08 26.57
CA ALA A 577 22.00 -63.31 27.66
C ALA A 577 21.16 -62.13 27.15
N ARG A 578 21.50 -61.54 25.99
CA ARG A 578 20.73 -60.46 25.36
C ARG A 578 19.35 -60.90 24.89
N LYS A 579 19.17 -62.17 24.49
CA LYS A 579 17.88 -62.71 24.01
C LYS A 579 16.74 -62.62 25.04
N LEU A 580 17.06 -62.45 26.33
CA LEU A 580 16.09 -62.23 27.41
C LEU A 580 15.36 -60.87 27.30
N MET A 581 15.92 -59.92 26.56
CA MET A 581 15.38 -58.57 26.41
C MET A 581 14.40 -58.46 25.24
N THR A 582 13.34 -59.27 25.23
CA THR A 582 12.37 -59.33 24.11
C THR A 582 11.72 -57.97 23.79
N ASN A 583 11.23 -57.79 22.56
CA ASN A 583 10.56 -56.55 22.15
C ASN A 583 9.42 -56.17 23.11
N GLY A 584 8.62 -57.14 23.55
CA GLY A 584 7.54 -56.90 24.51
C GLY A 584 8.04 -56.39 25.87
N ARG A 585 9.21 -56.84 26.36
CA ARG A 585 9.81 -56.35 27.60
C ARG A 585 10.36 -54.93 27.46
N ILE A 586 10.99 -54.63 26.32
CA ILE A 586 11.50 -53.29 26.02
C ILE A 586 10.36 -52.30 25.83
N ARG A 587 9.30 -52.69 25.11
CA ARG A 587 8.09 -51.90 24.98
C ARG A 587 7.42 -51.66 26.34
N LYS A 588 7.28 -52.69 27.18
CA LYS A 588 6.72 -52.54 28.54
C LYS A 588 7.57 -51.60 29.40
N ALA A 589 8.89 -51.69 29.31
CA ALA A 589 9.80 -50.81 30.05
C ALA A 589 9.72 -49.36 29.54
N ALA A 590 9.73 -49.15 28.23
CA ALA A 590 9.55 -47.83 27.63
C ALA A 590 8.19 -47.21 28.00
N ASN A 591 7.11 -47.98 27.90
CA ASN A 591 5.77 -47.53 28.27
C ASN A 591 5.65 -47.21 29.77
N SER A 592 6.35 -47.94 30.65
CA SER A 592 6.37 -47.64 32.08
C SER A 592 7.07 -46.32 32.43
N GLN A 593 7.91 -45.81 31.54
CA GLN A 593 8.61 -44.52 31.69
C GLN A 593 8.05 -43.44 30.76
N ARG A 594 6.97 -43.74 30.01
CA ARG A 594 6.41 -42.83 29.00
C ARG A 594 6.11 -41.44 29.55
N ALA A 595 5.54 -41.36 30.75
CA ALA A 595 5.22 -40.09 31.39
C ALA A 595 6.47 -39.24 31.68
N ASP A 596 7.54 -39.86 32.19
CA ASP A 596 8.81 -39.18 32.48
C ASP A 596 9.50 -38.73 31.17
N LEU A 597 9.47 -39.59 30.14
CA LEU A 597 10.01 -39.27 28.81
C LEU A 597 9.29 -38.09 28.16
N ILE A 598 7.96 -38.05 28.22
CA ILE A 598 7.17 -36.92 27.67
C ILE A 598 7.55 -35.63 28.38
N LYS A 599 7.63 -35.66 29.72
CA LYS A 599 7.97 -34.49 30.52
C LYS A 599 9.37 -33.97 30.19
N ASP A 600 10.35 -34.86 30.09
CA ASP A 600 11.73 -34.47 29.81
C ASP A 600 11.91 -33.95 28.37
N VAL A 601 11.20 -34.54 27.39
CA VAL A 601 11.19 -34.07 26.00
C VAL A 601 10.51 -32.70 25.88
N ALA A 602 9.36 -32.49 26.52
CA ALA A 602 8.68 -31.19 26.54
C ALA A 602 9.54 -30.12 27.24
N LYS A 603 10.21 -30.48 28.34
CA LYS A 603 11.15 -29.59 29.03
C LYS A 603 12.33 -29.19 28.12
N ALA A 604 12.93 -30.15 27.42
CA ALA A 604 14.02 -29.88 26.49
C ALA A 604 13.60 -28.92 25.37
N TRP A 605 12.38 -29.08 24.83
CA TRP A 605 11.80 -28.14 23.88
C TRP A 605 11.71 -26.72 24.46
N ASN A 606 11.09 -26.59 25.64
CA ASN A 606 10.86 -25.30 26.29
C ASN A 606 12.16 -24.55 26.61
N GLU A 607 13.20 -25.27 27.06
CA GLU A 607 14.47 -24.65 27.47
C GLU A 607 15.42 -24.35 26.30
N GLN A 608 15.33 -25.07 25.19
CA GLN A 608 16.37 -25.05 24.14
C GLN A 608 15.88 -24.65 22.75
N ALA A 609 14.60 -24.84 22.44
CA ALA A 609 14.07 -24.67 21.08
C ALA A 609 12.94 -23.63 20.99
N SER A 610 12.11 -23.50 22.04
CA SER A 610 10.91 -22.65 22.01
C SER A 610 11.19 -21.18 21.66
N MET A 611 12.24 -20.59 22.23
CA MET A 611 12.57 -19.18 21.99
C MET A 611 12.96 -18.93 20.53
N ARG A 612 13.84 -19.77 19.97
CA ARG A 612 14.24 -19.64 18.57
C ARG A 612 13.09 -19.90 17.61
N PHE A 613 12.26 -20.92 17.90
CA PHE A 613 11.06 -21.19 17.11
C PHE A 613 10.08 -20.01 17.17
N THR A 614 9.98 -19.33 18.31
CA THR A 614 9.18 -18.10 18.44
C THR A 614 9.71 -17.01 17.52
N ASP A 615 11.01 -16.79 17.48
CA ASP A 615 11.62 -15.78 16.60
C ASP A 615 11.34 -16.07 15.12
N GLU A 616 11.53 -17.32 14.68
CA GLU A 616 11.25 -17.78 13.30
C GLU A 616 9.75 -17.66 12.95
N LEU A 617 8.86 -18.03 13.87
CA LEU A 617 7.41 -17.89 13.71
C LEU A 617 7.00 -16.42 13.58
N ILE A 618 7.61 -15.52 14.35
CA ILE A 618 7.32 -14.09 14.31
C ILE A 618 7.81 -13.44 13.03
N GLU A 619 9.02 -13.77 12.57
CA GLU A 619 9.53 -13.27 11.28
C GLU A 619 8.62 -13.68 10.12
N MET A 620 8.09 -14.90 10.15
CA MET A 620 7.11 -15.38 9.19
C MET A 620 5.78 -14.61 9.25
N LEU A 621 5.22 -14.43 10.45
CA LEU A 621 3.98 -13.70 10.65
C LEU A 621 4.11 -12.23 10.23
N GLU A 622 5.22 -11.59 10.59
CA GLU A 622 5.55 -10.21 10.18
C GLU A 622 5.61 -10.11 8.65
N THR A 623 6.37 -10.99 7.99
CA THR A 623 6.48 -11.01 6.53
C THR A 623 5.10 -11.20 5.88
N ALA A 624 4.31 -12.16 6.37
CA ALA A 624 2.98 -12.45 5.84
C ALA A 624 2.02 -11.26 6.00
N PHE A 625 1.97 -10.63 7.17
CA PHE A 625 1.09 -9.48 7.41
C PHE A 625 1.55 -8.24 6.64
N LEU A 626 2.84 -7.94 6.60
CA LEU A 626 3.36 -6.80 5.86
C LEU A 626 3.12 -6.96 4.35
N GLN A 627 3.37 -8.14 3.79
CA GLN A 627 3.04 -8.42 2.40
C GLN A 627 1.55 -8.21 2.12
N ARG A 628 0.66 -8.69 3.00
CA ARG A 628 -0.78 -8.48 2.89
C ARG A 628 -1.19 -7.01 2.98
N THR A 629 -0.58 -6.23 3.87
CA THR A 629 -0.85 -4.79 3.94
C THR A 629 -0.50 -4.09 2.63
N HIS A 630 0.57 -4.51 1.95
CA HIS A 630 1.00 -3.96 0.66
C HIS A 630 0.11 -4.43 -0.51
N GLU A 631 -0.15 -5.73 -0.64
CA GLU A 631 -1.01 -6.29 -1.71
C GLU A 631 -2.44 -5.75 -1.64
N ARG A 632 -2.93 -5.56 -0.41
CA ARG A 632 -4.27 -5.06 -0.13
C ARG A 632 -4.29 -3.58 0.20
N ALA A 633 -3.20 -2.84 -0.08
CA ALA A 633 -3.21 -1.38 -0.04
C ALA A 633 -4.37 -0.85 -0.89
N VAL A 634 -4.63 -1.49 -2.03
CA VAL A 634 -5.76 -1.23 -2.91
C VAL A 634 -7.14 -1.35 -2.24
N LEU A 635 -7.30 -2.14 -1.17
CA LEU A 635 -8.59 -2.21 -0.46
C LEU A 635 -8.93 -0.93 0.30
N PHE A 636 -7.96 -0.04 0.55
CA PHE A 636 -8.26 1.31 1.02
C PHE A 636 -8.77 2.23 -0.11
N LEU A 637 -8.77 1.75 -1.38
CA LEU A 637 -9.37 2.39 -2.56
C LEU A 637 -10.82 1.92 -2.83
N LEU A 638 -11.34 0.98 -2.05
CA LEU A 638 -12.69 0.39 -2.16
C LEU A 638 -13.47 0.68 -0.87
#